data_AF-A0A3D4A633-F1
#
_entry.id   AF-A0A3D4A633-F1
#
_cell.length_a   1.000
_cell.length_b   1.000
_cell.length_c   1.000
_cell.angle_alpha   90.00
_cell.angle_beta   90.00
_cell.angle_gamma   90.00
#
_symmetry.space_group_name_H-M   'P 1'
#
loop_
_entity.id
_entity.type
_entity.pdbx_description
1 polymer ?
#
loop_
_entity_poly.entity_id
_entity_poly.type
_entity_poly.pdbx_seq_one_letter_code
_entity_poly.pdbx_strand_id
1 'polypeptide(L)'
;MSPTAFRTLTTCFLFLITIGCSENKEDQTSDDSANVEQASVESKKQDTNYTAPTAKLLNENGTEFVVLENDFVELTFEPSRGGRCTKFLFKDNGEQLIANDDDVAGMFLDHWAKYSWPSALMHLPYEHEILEPSEHKVGIRLKVTVPEMGGGKGDRGAEASHAITTSPELVGLVVQKTIWLHSDSDLVTVDQEVINPTDESRATALYLQQNLGMNGSYFSDNWYLPSTNGVEVYFQADKAGGSRFGPDFIQDPVDGWIAVKDRNTDRGLLFVFDYNYLQQTYTSGGTGEWFMDQIPIAPGKSFATQYLVKPVSGLEDFAYGSERVVANIQADEKSGDSIEISHSITTVSAPLQDVDVEIRARRWVSKEEIWREQYQIEELTAEPHRWQGLLTAEDVESGLVLTVTVRSAEHDDQYEYYYAGDKAEADRRSMTFATKGRGLPSARGDAYVRAAPRKHKAIDKPDFDTIERPSDDQFRCLVVFGLYTHILNLDDAFSTTDDGRNEVQFDWANCPPNAVETFPGTYDELFNYDLIVLADVNARALGDIALEMLCDYVHEGGTIVVSGGPYAYGNGEFQGTRFLEALPVHISGPFDLKWAGKGMSWSLKPAIADHAILDGVSFDEKPQVFWQHYLQPKRNSEVILTAGDKPALVVGNYGKGQVAALSLSPTGVATDGEVQWWDWNGWFPLVRNLFNWAKEVR
;
A
#
# COMPACT_ATOMS: atom_id res chain seq x y z
N MET A 1 -28.00 -44.24 -31.42
CA MET A 1 -28.51 -45.61 -31.18
C MET A 1 -28.70 -45.75 -29.68
N SER A 2 -29.91 -46.15 -29.27
CA SER A 2 -30.33 -46.41 -27.89
C SER A 2 -29.83 -47.81 -27.44
N PRO A 3 -30.16 -48.34 -26.25
CA PRO A 3 -29.64 -48.02 -24.91
C PRO A 3 -29.22 -49.32 -24.17
N THR A 4 -28.77 -49.26 -22.92
CA THR A 4 -29.08 -50.35 -21.97
C THR A 4 -29.13 -49.87 -20.53
N ALA A 5 -30.29 -50.06 -19.92
CA ALA A 5 -30.58 -49.89 -18.51
C ALA A 5 -30.40 -51.25 -17.79
N PHE A 6 -30.06 -51.21 -16.50
CA PHE A 6 -30.44 -52.28 -15.57
C PHE A 6 -30.97 -51.67 -14.28
N ARG A 7 -31.97 -52.34 -13.72
CA ARG A 7 -32.97 -51.82 -12.81
C ARG A 7 -33.07 -52.75 -11.60
N THR A 8 -33.29 -52.17 -10.41
CA THR A 8 -34.14 -52.64 -9.28
C THR A 8 -33.69 -53.67 -8.23
N LEU A 9 -34.05 -53.30 -6.97
CA LEU A 9 -34.72 -54.04 -5.85
C LEU A 9 -34.02 -54.05 -4.46
N THR A 10 -34.49 -53.11 -3.61
CA THR A 10 -35.17 -53.30 -2.30
C THR A 10 -34.74 -54.42 -1.34
N THR A 11 -34.47 -54.11 -0.05
CA THR A 11 -35.31 -54.44 1.15
C THR A 11 -34.60 -54.10 2.48
N CYS A 12 -35.39 -53.59 3.44
CA CYS A 12 -35.13 -53.20 4.82
C CYS A 12 -34.43 -54.23 5.74
N PHE A 13 -33.77 -53.77 6.81
CA PHE A 13 -33.97 -54.32 8.18
C PHE A 13 -33.58 -53.30 9.27
N LEU A 14 -34.52 -53.14 10.20
CA LEU A 14 -34.45 -52.39 11.47
C LEU A 14 -33.73 -53.25 12.52
N PHE A 15 -32.95 -52.65 13.44
CA PHE A 15 -32.87 -53.14 14.82
C PHE A 15 -32.54 -52.00 15.80
N LEU A 16 -33.50 -51.73 16.68
CA LEU A 16 -33.44 -50.95 17.91
C LEU A 16 -33.04 -51.90 19.05
N ILE A 17 -32.16 -51.48 19.96
CA ILE A 17 -32.18 -51.94 21.36
C ILE A 17 -31.99 -50.73 22.28
N THR A 18 -33.06 -50.41 22.99
CA THR A 18 -33.14 -49.63 24.23
C THR A 18 -33.24 -50.62 25.41
N ILE A 19 -32.79 -50.22 26.61
CA ILE A 19 -33.23 -50.56 27.99
C ILE A 19 -32.23 -49.83 28.91
N GLY A 20 -32.55 -49.13 30.01
CA GLY A 20 -33.77 -48.81 30.76
C GLY A 20 -33.35 -47.84 31.90
N CYS A 21 -34.09 -46.76 32.16
CA CYS A 21 -35.13 -46.59 33.19
C CYS A 21 -34.66 -46.52 34.66
N SER A 22 -34.80 -45.34 35.30
CA SER A 22 -35.71 -45.05 36.44
C SER A 22 -35.45 -43.60 36.93
N GLU A 23 -36.31 -42.62 36.68
CA GLU A 23 -37.47 -42.18 37.51
C GLU A 23 -37.13 -41.75 38.95
N ASN A 24 -37.20 -40.45 39.24
CA ASN A 24 -38.30 -39.84 40.01
C ASN A 24 -38.23 -38.30 40.06
N LYS A 25 -39.40 -37.68 39.99
CA LYS A 25 -39.72 -36.24 40.15
C LYS A 25 -40.50 -36.02 41.45
N GLU A 26 -40.66 -34.74 41.80
CA GLU A 26 -41.57 -34.10 42.77
C GLU A 26 -41.03 -33.91 44.20
N ASP A 27 -41.24 -32.81 44.93
CA ASP A 27 -41.63 -31.42 44.64
C ASP A 27 -41.41 -30.61 45.95
N GLN A 28 -41.07 -29.32 45.81
CA GLN A 28 -41.39 -28.15 46.67
C GLN A 28 -41.05 -27.97 48.19
N THR A 29 -40.47 -26.77 48.41
CA THR A 29 -40.62 -25.78 49.52
C THR A 29 -39.71 -25.82 50.76
N SER A 30 -38.82 -24.83 50.89
CA SER A 30 -38.99 -23.66 51.79
C SER A 30 -37.70 -22.82 51.89
N ASP A 31 -37.88 -21.51 52.04
CA ASP A 31 -36.88 -20.48 52.35
C ASP A 31 -35.93 -20.87 53.49
N ASP A 32 -34.65 -20.53 53.36
CA ASP A 32 -33.96 -19.73 54.38
C ASP A 32 -32.59 -19.23 53.90
N SER A 33 -32.41 -17.92 54.04
CA SER A 33 -31.19 -17.15 53.85
C SER A 33 -30.10 -17.52 54.88
N ALA A 34 -28.84 -17.71 54.45
CA ALA A 34 -27.64 -17.10 55.07
C ALA A 34 -26.33 -17.64 54.49
N ASN A 35 -25.42 -16.70 54.18
CA ASN A 35 -23.96 -16.79 54.19
C ASN A 35 -23.27 -17.90 53.39
N VAL A 36 -22.79 -17.55 52.20
CA VAL A 36 -21.67 -18.23 51.54
C VAL A 36 -20.43 -17.36 51.71
N GLU A 37 -19.44 -17.91 52.41
CA GLU A 37 -18.07 -17.39 52.52
C GLU A 37 -17.48 -17.13 51.13
N GLN A 38 -16.91 -15.93 50.96
CA GLN A 38 -16.01 -15.62 49.85
C GLN A 38 -14.78 -16.54 49.94
N ALA A 39 -14.75 -17.59 49.13
CA ALA A 39 -13.49 -18.19 48.71
C ALA A 39 -12.89 -17.28 47.63
N SER A 40 -11.91 -16.48 48.04
CA SER A 40 -11.02 -15.76 47.14
C SER A 40 -10.33 -16.77 46.22
N VAL A 41 -10.73 -16.80 44.95
CA VAL A 41 -9.94 -17.40 43.88
C VAL A 41 -8.78 -16.43 43.65
N GLU A 42 -7.66 -16.69 44.31
CA GLU A 42 -6.38 -16.13 43.90
C GLU A 42 -6.13 -16.56 42.45
N SER A 43 -6.06 -15.57 41.56
CA SER A 43 -5.56 -15.76 40.22
C SER A 43 -4.15 -16.34 40.33
N LYS A 44 -3.98 -17.57 39.85
CA LYS A 44 -2.64 -18.09 39.55
C LYS A 44 -2.08 -17.23 38.43
N LYS A 45 -1.35 -16.17 38.78
CA LYS A 45 -0.31 -15.63 37.89
C LYS A 45 0.58 -16.81 37.51
N GLN A 46 0.55 -17.16 36.24
CA GLN A 46 1.52 -18.07 35.66
C GLN A 46 2.87 -17.35 35.74
N ASP A 47 3.71 -17.73 36.70
CA ASP A 47 5.14 -17.40 36.65
C ASP A 47 5.74 -18.17 35.46
N THR A 48 5.68 -17.57 34.28
CA THR A 48 6.39 -18.07 33.11
C THR A 48 7.85 -17.63 33.22
N ASN A 49 8.67 -18.50 33.81
CA ASN A 49 10.13 -18.34 33.78
C ASN A 49 10.62 -18.59 32.35
N TYR A 50 10.51 -17.60 31.47
CA TYR A 50 11.15 -17.63 30.17
C TYR A 50 12.67 -17.55 30.32
N THR A 51 13.39 -18.26 29.44
CA THR A 51 14.84 -18.13 29.39
C THR A 51 15.20 -16.77 28.77
N ALA A 52 16.19 -16.09 29.35
CA ALA A 52 16.77 -14.90 28.75
C ALA A 52 17.22 -15.22 27.31
N PRO A 53 16.84 -14.40 26.31
CA PRO A 53 17.30 -14.59 24.95
C PRO A 53 18.80 -14.32 24.88
N THR A 54 19.50 -14.99 23.98
CA THR A 54 20.97 -14.93 23.89
C THR A 54 21.44 -14.61 22.49
N ALA A 55 22.64 -14.04 22.41
CA ALA A 55 23.36 -13.86 21.17
C ALA A 55 24.78 -14.46 21.31
N LYS A 56 25.23 -15.19 20.29
CA LYS A 56 26.57 -15.79 20.25
C LYS A 56 27.21 -15.60 18.89
N LEU A 57 28.52 -15.36 18.90
CA LEU A 57 29.34 -15.36 17.70
C LEU A 57 29.80 -16.78 17.41
N LEU A 58 29.67 -17.20 16.16
CA LEU A 58 30.20 -18.46 15.63
C LEU A 58 31.15 -18.15 14.48
N ASN A 59 32.21 -18.94 14.36
CA ASN A 59 33.10 -18.86 13.20
C ASN A 59 33.22 -20.23 12.58
N GLU A 60 32.79 -20.37 11.33
CA GLU A 60 32.81 -21.61 10.58
C GLU A 60 33.60 -21.39 9.29
N ASN A 61 34.71 -22.13 9.13
CA ASN A 61 35.58 -22.04 7.96
C ASN A 61 36.08 -20.63 7.62
N GLY A 62 36.20 -19.75 8.63
CA GLY A 62 36.63 -18.36 8.44
C GLY A 62 35.50 -17.36 8.19
N THR A 63 34.27 -17.83 8.04
CA THR A 63 33.07 -16.99 7.98
C THR A 63 32.51 -16.80 9.39
N GLU A 64 32.23 -15.56 9.74
CA GLU A 64 31.62 -15.20 11.01
C GLU A 64 30.09 -15.18 10.88
N PHE A 65 29.43 -15.74 11.89
CA PHE A 65 27.98 -15.78 12.01
C PHE A 65 27.57 -15.25 13.39
N VAL A 66 26.39 -14.63 13.44
CA VAL A 66 25.77 -14.19 14.70
C VAL A 66 24.49 -14.99 14.88
N VAL A 67 24.40 -15.74 15.98
CA VAL A 67 23.20 -16.52 16.31
C VAL A 67 22.43 -15.83 17.42
N LEU A 68 21.16 -15.56 17.17
CA LEU A 68 20.19 -15.06 18.15
C LEU A 68 19.21 -16.18 18.46
N GLU A 69 18.91 -16.38 19.74
CA GLU A 69 17.95 -17.41 20.12
C GLU A 69 17.18 -17.06 21.40
N ASN A 70 15.92 -17.49 21.45
CA ASN A 70 15.08 -17.51 22.65
C ASN A 70 14.46 -18.92 22.81
N ASP A 71 13.40 -19.08 23.60
CA ASP A 71 12.76 -20.39 23.79
C ASP A 71 11.98 -20.88 22.54
N PHE A 72 11.67 -19.99 21.59
CA PHE A 72 10.80 -20.27 20.45
C PHE A 72 11.57 -20.46 19.14
N VAL A 73 12.57 -19.61 18.89
CA VAL A 73 13.29 -19.56 17.60
C VAL A 73 14.80 -19.49 17.79
N GLU A 74 15.53 -19.93 16.76
CA GLU A 74 16.97 -19.67 16.57
C GLU A 74 17.18 -19.08 15.17
N LEU A 75 17.83 -17.92 15.13
CA LEU A 75 18.16 -17.17 13.91
C LEU A 75 19.68 -17.10 13.75
N THR A 76 20.22 -17.45 12.59
CA THR A 76 21.65 -17.29 12.27
C THR A 76 21.83 -16.28 11.16
N PHE A 77 22.61 -15.24 11.43
CA PHE A 77 22.92 -14.17 10.49
C PHE A 77 24.34 -14.31 9.97
N GLU A 78 24.54 -13.99 8.69
CA GLU A 78 25.85 -13.90 8.03
C GLU A 78 26.15 -12.44 7.65
N PRO A 79 26.81 -11.66 8.52
CA PRO A 79 27.12 -10.25 8.27
C PRO A 79 27.89 -10.03 6.97
N SER A 80 28.83 -10.91 6.61
CA SER A 80 29.65 -10.78 5.40
C SER A 80 28.86 -10.86 4.08
N ARG A 81 27.60 -11.30 4.10
CA ARG A 81 26.79 -11.54 2.90
C ARG A 81 25.38 -10.94 3.03
N GLY A 82 25.29 -9.61 2.95
CA GLY A 82 24.05 -8.85 3.02
C GLY A 82 23.44 -8.73 4.42
N GLY A 83 24.15 -9.17 5.46
CA GLY A 83 23.59 -9.29 6.80
C GLY A 83 22.32 -10.15 6.83
N ARG A 84 22.20 -11.15 5.96
CA ARG A 84 20.99 -11.95 5.83
C ARG A 84 20.89 -12.99 6.94
N CYS A 85 19.67 -13.41 7.26
CA CYS A 85 19.47 -14.64 8.02
C CYS A 85 19.62 -15.83 7.07
N THR A 86 20.51 -16.76 7.40
CA THR A 86 20.79 -18.00 6.65
C THR A 86 20.16 -19.22 7.31
N LYS A 87 19.70 -19.11 8.55
CA LYS A 87 18.96 -20.16 9.25
C LYS A 87 17.90 -19.55 10.14
N PHE A 88 16.65 -19.94 9.93
CA PHE A 88 15.53 -19.69 10.82
C PHE A 88 14.99 -21.05 11.26
N LEU A 89 15.12 -21.36 12.54
CA LEU A 89 14.70 -22.63 13.14
C LEU A 89 13.58 -22.39 14.16
N PHE A 90 12.48 -23.12 14.02
CA PHE A 90 11.48 -23.26 15.07
C PHE A 90 11.93 -24.32 16.08
N LYS A 91 12.05 -23.96 17.36
CA LYS A 91 12.63 -24.85 18.38
C LYS A 91 11.67 -25.93 18.87
N ASP A 92 10.38 -25.70 18.76
CA ASP A 92 9.34 -26.60 19.24
C ASP A 92 9.16 -27.84 18.35
N ASN A 93 9.42 -27.73 17.05
CA ASN A 93 9.32 -28.83 16.08
C ASN A 93 10.63 -29.14 15.32
N GLY A 94 11.64 -28.27 15.42
CA GLY A 94 12.92 -28.42 14.71
C GLY A 94 12.87 -28.08 13.22
N GLU A 95 11.80 -27.46 12.74
CA GLU A 95 11.64 -27.05 11.35
C GLU A 95 12.55 -25.87 11.01
N GLN A 96 13.25 -25.98 9.89
CA GLN A 96 14.18 -24.97 9.40
C GLN A 96 13.70 -24.43 8.05
N LEU A 97 13.53 -23.11 7.97
CA LEU A 97 12.83 -22.46 6.85
C LEU A 97 13.72 -22.17 5.63
N ILE A 98 15.04 -22.11 5.81
CA ILE A 98 15.98 -21.71 4.77
C ILE A 98 16.76 -22.96 4.33
N ALA A 99 16.10 -23.81 3.54
CA ALA A 99 16.58 -25.17 3.28
C ALA A 99 17.58 -25.30 2.11
N ASN A 100 17.97 -24.19 1.46
CA ASN A 100 18.90 -24.22 0.35
C ASN A 100 20.12 -23.32 0.61
N ASP A 101 21.28 -23.79 0.15
CA ASP A 101 22.56 -23.06 0.22
C ASP A 101 22.80 -22.19 -1.03
N ASP A 102 21.75 -21.81 -1.78
CA ASP A 102 21.90 -20.91 -2.94
C ASP A 102 22.41 -19.54 -2.47
N ASP A 103 23.22 -18.89 -3.30
CA ASP A 103 23.82 -17.59 -2.99
C ASP A 103 22.80 -16.46 -2.84
N VAL A 104 21.55 -16.70 -3.27
CA VAL A 104 20.42 -15.77 -3.16
C VAL A 104 19.40 -16.18 -2.10
N ALA A 105 19.69 -17.24 -1.32
CA ALA A 105 18.84 -17.71 -0.24
C ALA A 105 18.96 -16.84 1.00
N GLY A 106 17.90 -16.84 1.82
CA GLY A 106 17.89 -16.19 3.13
C GLY A 106 16.71 -15.26 3.34
N MET A 107 16.57 -14.84 4.59
CA MET A 107 15.55 -13.88 5.02
C MET A 107 16.20 -12.55 5.40
N PHE A 108 15.37 -11.49 5.48
CA PHE A 108 15.78 -10.12 5.79
C PHE A 108 16.78 -9.58 4.76
N LEU A 109 16.53 -9.82 3.47
CA LEU A 109 17.39 -9.35 2.39
C LEU A 109 17.02 -7.91 2.01
N ASP A 110 18.00 -7.01 2.04
CA ASP A 110 17.83 -5.62 1.62
C ASP A 110 18.11 -5.47 0.13
N HIS A 111 17.26 -4.71 -0.53
CA HIS A 111 17.44 -4.33 -1.92
C HIS A 111 17.09 -2.86 -2.15
N TRP A 112 17.60 -2.34 -3.27
CA TRP A 112 17.17 -1.09 -3.85
C TRP A 112 16.11 -1.35 -4.93
N ALA A 113 14.89 -0.83 -4.73
CA ALA A 113 13.76 -1.08 -5.62
C ALA A 113 13.98 -0.56 -7.05
N LYS A 114 14.83 0.47 -7.23
CA LYS A 114 15.14 1.09 -8.53
C LYS A 114 15.95 0.17 -9.47
N TYR A 115 16.62 -0.86 -8.96
CA TYR A 115 17.53 -1.68 -9.77
C TYR A 115 16.99 -3.09 -9.98
N SER A 116 17.46 -3.72 -11.06
CA SER A 116 17.12 -5.10 -11.39
C SER A 116 17.50 -6.04 -10.24
N TRP A 117 16.63 -7.00 -9.97
CA TRP A 117 16.94 -8.09 -9.05
C TRP A 117 18.12 -8.96 -9.57
N PRO A 118 19.00 -9.44 -8.67
CA PRO A 118 19.13 -9.04 -7.27
C PRO A 118 19.82 -7.67 -7.16
N SER A 119 19.46 -6.79 -6.23
CA SER A 119 20.23 -5.54 -6.07
C SER A 119 21.46 -5.82 -5.21
N ALA A 120 22.51 -5.03 -5.36
CA ALA A 120 23.81 -5.40 -4.81
C ALA A 120 23.93 -5.29 -3.26
N LEU A 121 22.97 -4.65 -2.58
CA LEU A 121 22.81 -4.74 -1.11
C LEU A 121 22.70 -6.18 -0.60
N MET A 122 22.15 -7.09 -1.42
CA MET A 122 22.02 -8.52 -1.11
C MET A 122 23.38 -9.15 -0.75
N HIS A 123 24.48 -8.73 -1.39
CA HIS A 123 25.79 -9.36 -1.25
C HIS A 123 26.82 -8.52 -0.49
N LEU A 124 26.54 -7.24 -0.22
CA LEU A 124 27.50 -6.39 0.50
C LEU A 124 27.73 -6.87 1.94
N PRO A 125 28.94 -6.74 2.48
CA PRO A 125 29.20 -7.04 3.88
C PRO A 125 28.61 -5.94 4.78
N TYR A 126 27.90 -6.37 5.82
CA TYR A 126 27.35 -5.51 6.86
C TYR A 126 28.26 -5.62 8.10
N GLU A 127 28.53 -4.48 8.71
CA GLU A 127 29.00 -4.41 10.09
C GLU A 127 27.88 -4.88 11.02
N HIS A 128 28.22 -5.49 12.15
CA HIS A 128 27.24 -5.95 13.11
C HIS A 128 27.57 -5.53 14.54
N GLU A 129 26.52 -5.31 15.34
CA GLU A 129 26.58 -5.00 16.75
C GLU A 129 25.50 -5.80 17.49
N ILE A 130 25.87 -6.51 18.55
CA ILE A 130 24.90 -7.18 19.43
C ILE A 130 24.36 -6.16 20.42
N LEU A 131 23.04 -6.03 20.50
CA LEU A 131 22.34 -5.03 21.30
C LEU A 131 21.59 -5.64 22.48
N GLU A 132 21.59 -4.88 23.58
CA GLU A 132 20.77 -5.07 24.78
C GLU A 132 20.67 -6.51 25.30
N PRO A 133 21.77 -7.28 25.45
CA PRO A 133 21.69 -8.60 26.07
C PRO A 133 21.20 -8.45 27.52
N SER A 134 19.94 -8.82 27.74
CA SER A 134 19.23 -8.68 29.01
C SER A 134 18.41 -9.93 29.28
N GLU A 135 17.73 -9.96 30.42
CA GLU A 135 16.79 -11.04 30.73
C GLU A 135 15.52 -11.02 29.85
N HIS A 136 15.25 -9.93 29.13
CA HIS A 136 13.97 -9.72 28.42
C HIS A 136 14.10 -9.62 26.90
N LYS A 137 15.23 -9.17 26.38
CA LYS A 137 15.43 -8.99 24.94
C LYS A 137 16.90 -9.11 24.54
N VAL A 138 17.14 -9.38 23.26
CA VAL A 138 18.43 -9.30 22.60
C VAL A 138 18.22 -8.88 21.15
N GLY A 139 19.19 -8.16 20.57
CA GLY A 139 19.13 -7.80 19.17
C GLY A 139 20.46 -7.84 18.45
N ILE A 140 20.39 -7.79 17.12
CA ILE A 140 21.54 -7.56 16.24
C ILE A 140 21.22 -6.38 15.35
N ARG A 141 22.08 -5.37 15.39
CA ARG A 141 22.10 -4.29 14.40
C ARG A 141 23.08 -4.67 13.31
N LEU A 142 22.62 -4.62 12.07
CA LEU A 142 23.38 -4.83 10.86
C LEU A 142 23.39 -3.52 10.08
N LYS A 143 24.58 -3.05 9.70
CA LYS A 143 24.76 -1.75 9.06
C LYS A 143 25.72 -1.86 7.88
N VAL A 144 25.36 -1.21 6.77
CA VAL A 144 26.27 -1.00 5.64
C VAL A 144 26.30 0.47 5.28
N THR A 145 27.51 1.02 5.10
CA THR A 145 27.68 2.29 4.39
C THR A 145 27.90 1.92 2.93
N VAL A 146 27.02 2.39 2.05
CA VAL A 146 27.01 1.98 0.65
C VAL A 146 28.32 2.42 -0.02
N PRO A 147 29.15 1.47 -0.48
CA PRO A 147 30.45 1.76 -1.09
C PRO A 147 30.33 2.18 -2.57
N GLU A 148 31.43 2.61 -3.18
CA GLU A 148 31.52 2.93 -4.62
C GLU A 148 31.34 1.70 -5.54
N MET A 149 31.50 0.48 -5.01
CA MET A 149 31.41 -0.78 -5.74
C MET A 149 30.55 -1.80 -4.99
N GLY A 150 29.62 -2.45 -5.68
CA GLY A 150 28.75 -3.50 -5.17
C GLY A 150 27.46 -2.99 -4.53
N GLY A 151 27.06 -1.73 -4.73
CA GLY A 151 25.89 -1.14 -4.09
C GLY A 151 24.70 -0.84 -5.01
N GLY A 152 24.76 -1.17 -6.31
CA GLY A 152 23.75 -0.75 -7.30
C GLY A 152 23.07 -1.88 -8.07
N LYS A 153 23.69 -2.32 -9.18
CA LYS A 153 23.08 -3.21 -10.19
C LYS A 153 23.35 -4.69 -9.93
N GLY A 154 22.47 -5.54 -10.46
CA GLY A 154 22.33 -6.93 -10.04
C GLY A 154 23.09 -7.98 -10.80
N ASP A 155 23.89 -8.75 -10.08
CA ASP A 155 24.39 -10.07 -10.47
C ASP A 155 24.09 -11.05 -9.34
N ARG A 156 23.70 -12.27 -9.69
CA ARG A 156 23.37 -13.34 -8.73
C ARG A 156 24.60 -13.89 -8.02
N GLY A 157 25.78 -13.79 -8.62
CA GLY A 157 27.03 -14.22 -8.01
C GLY A 157 27.62 -13.11 -7.15
N ALA A 158 27.96 -13.42 -5.90
CA ALA A 158 28.51 -12.45 -4.96
C ALA A 158 29.76 -11.72 -5.50
N GLU A 159 30.71 -12.47 -6.09
CA GLU A 159 31.95 -11.90 -6.65
C GLU A 159 31.66 -10.89 -7.78
N ALA A 160 30.74 -11.23 -8.69
CA ALA A 160 30.36 -10.36 -9.78
C ALA A 160 29.59 -9.14 -9.28
N SER A 161 28.71 -9.33 -8.29
CA SER A 161 27.97 -8.25 -7.62
C SER A 161 28.93 -7.21 -7.01
N HIS A 162 29.97 -7.66 -6.29
CA HIS A 162 30.98 -6.77 -5.69
C HIS A 162 31.79 -5.97 -6.71
N ALA A 163 31.88 -6.42 -7.95
CA ALA A 163 32.61 -5.75 -9.03
C ALA A 163 31.77 -4.71 -9.80
N ILE A 164 30.49 -4.54 -9.48
CA ILE A 164 29.60 -3.59 -10.16
C ILE A 164 29.74 -2.20 -9.56
N THR A 165 29.91 -1.16 -10.38
CA THR A 165 29.91 0.22 -9.87
C THR A 165 28.57 0.60 -9.26
N THR A 166 28.59 1.15 -8.06
CA THR A 166 27.43 1.69 -7.38
C THR A 166 26.98 2.98 -8.07
N SER A 167 25.67 3.15 -8.23
CA SER A 167 25.13 4.40 -8.76
C SER A 167 25.47 5.56 -7.81
N PRO A 168 26.00 6.69 -8.29
CA PRO A 168 26.51 7.76 -7.43
C PRO A 168 25.52 8.27 -6.38
N GLU A 169 24.23 8.27 -6.70
CA GLU A 169 23.15 8.72 -5.79
C GLU A 169 22.96 7.84 -4.54
N LEU A 170 23.56 6.64 -4.51
CA LEU A 170 23.49 5.75 -3.36
C LEU A 170 24.75 5.77 -2.51
N VAL A 171 25.88 6.20 -3.08
CA VAL A 171 27.18 6.12 -2.40
C VAL A 171 27.17 6.98 -1.14
N GLY A 172 27.62 6.39 -0.03
CA GLY A 172 27.67 7.06 1.27
C GLY A 172 26.36 7.02 2.07
N LEU A 173 25.23 6.60 1.48
CA LEU A 173 24.04 6.29 2.27
C LEU A 173 24.35 5.16 3.25
N VAL A 174 23.68 5.17 4.40
CA VAL A 174 23.78 4.10 5.37
C VAL A 174 22.46 3.35 5.40
N VAL A 175 22.49 2.04 5.15
CA VAL A 175 21.34 1.14 5.35
C VAL A 175 21.59 0.37 6.63
N GLN A 176 20.60 0.40 7.52
CA GLN A 176 20.66 -0.24 8.82
C GLN A 176 19.38 -1.04 9.07
N LYS A 177 19.54 -2.27 9.57
CA LYS A 177 18.43 -3.06 10.11
C LYS A 177 18.78 -3.59 11.48
N THR A 178 17.84 -3.54 12.41
CA THR A 178 18.00 -4.10 13.75
C THR A 178 16.94 -5.16 13.97
N ILE A 179 17.37 -6.39 14.24
CA ILE A 179 16.48 -7.53 14.48
C ILE A 179 16.44 -7.80 15.98
N TRP A 180 15.23 -7.93 16.53
CA TRP A 180 14.98 -8.14 17.95
C TRP A 180 14.29 -9.47 18.22
N LEU A 181 14.74 -10.15 19.29
CA LEU A 181 14.01 -11.25 19.93
C LEU A 181 13.71 -10.87 21.38
N HIS A 182 12.52 -11.28 21.83
CA HIS A 182 12.06 -11.11 23.21
C HIS A 182 12.00 -12.45 23.93
N SER A 183 12.15 -12.44 25.26
CA SER A 183 12.12 -13.66 26.08
C SER A 183 10.77 -14.38 26.03
N ASP A 184 9.69 -13.61 25.94
CA ASP A 184 8.30 -14.03 26.16
C ASP A 184 7.49 -14.15 24.87
N SER A 185 8.12 -14.01 23.70
CA SER A 185 7.45 -14.01 22.40
C SER A 185 8.29 -14.65 21.30
N ASP A 186 7.62 -15.30 20.35
CA ASP A 186 8.17 -15.78 19.08
C ASP A 186 8.19 -14.70 17.98
N LEU A 187 7.66 -13.51 18.27
CA LEU A 187 7.66 -12.37 17.37
C LEU A 187 9.08 -11.87 17.13
N VAL A 188 9.44 -11.73 15.86
CA VAL A 188 10.67 -11.06 15.43
C VAL A 188 10.30 -9.65 14.97
N THR A 189 10.88 -8.64 15.62
CA THR A 189 10.69 -7.23 15.24
C THR A 189 11.92 -6.75 14.48
N VAL A 190 11.71 -6.00 13.40
CA VAL A 190 12.79 -5.45 12.59
C VAL A 190 12.61 -3.95 12.40
N ASP A 191 13.55 -3.18 12.97
CA ASP A 191 13.66 -1.75 12.71
C ASP A 191 14.56 -1.53 11.49
N GLN A 192 14.03 -0.90 10.44
CA GLN A 192 14.74 -0.62 9.20
C GLN A 192 14.94 0.88 9.05
N GLU A 193 16.15 1.30 8.67
CA GLU A 193 16.49 2.71 8.49
C GLU A 193 17.43 2.93 7.31
N VAL A 194 17.18 3.99 6.54
CA VAL A 194 18.13 4.56 5.58
C VAL A 194 18.50 5.96 6.04
N ILE A 195 19.78 6.18 6.30
CA ILE A 195 20.31 7.45 6.79
C ILE A 195 21.11 8.11 5.68
N ASN A 196 20.93 9.42 5.49
CA ASN A 196 21.75 10.21 4.60
C ASN A 196 22.76 11.05 5.39
N PRO A 197 23.98 10.56 5.63
CA PRO A 197 25.04 11.35 6.26
C PRO A 197 25.77 12.28 5.27
N THR A 198 25.42 12.24 3.99
CA THR A 198 26.07 13.07 2.96
C THR A 198 25.53 14.50 3.00
N ASP A 199 26.21 15.41 2.29
CA ASP A 199 25.82 16.80 2.12
C ASP A 199 24.85 17.03 0.95
N GLU A 200 24.57 16.00 0.15
CA GLU A 200 23.63 16.06 -0.97
C GLU A 200 22.29 15.40 -0.58
N SER A 201 21.16 15.99 -0.99
CA SER A 201 19.87 15.32 -0.88
C SER A 201 19.84 14.04 -1.72
N ARG A 202 19.31 12.97 -1.15
CA ARG A 202 19.16 11.66 -1.81
C ARG A 202 17.70 11.26 -1.88
N ALA A 203 17.37 10.39 -2.83
CA ALA A 203 16.05 9.78 -2.92
C ALA A 203 16.20 8.30 -3.21
N THR A 204 15.62 7.45 -2.37
CA THR A 204 15.78 6.01 -2.52
C THR A 204 14.56 5.25 -2.04
N ALA A 205 14.43 4.02 -2.54
CA ALA A 205 13.36 3.09 -2.22
C ALA A 205 13.99 1.76 -1.78
N LEU A 206 13.62 1.31 -0.59
CA LEU A 206 13.95 -0.05 -0.15
C LEU A 206 12.99 -1.05 -0.77
N TYR A 207 13.52 -2.22 -1.07
CA TYR A 207 12.79 -3.41 -1.43
C TYR A 207 13.29 -4.51 -0.48
N LEU A 208 12.38 -5.16 0.22
CA LEU A 208 12.71 -6.21 1.19
C LEU A 208 12.28 -7.57 0.67
N GLN A 209 13.18 -8.55 0.75
CA GLN A 209 12.96 -9.91 0.27
C GLN A 209 13.08 -10.93 1.40
N GLN A 210 12.15 -11.88 1.42
CA GLN A 210 12.16 -13.08 2.26
C GLN A 210 12.22 -14.30 1.33
N ASN A 211 13.31 -15.04 1.34
CA ASN A 211 13.46 -16.26 0.54
C ASN A 211 13.52 -17.48 1.46
N LEU A 212 12.38 -18.16 1.57
CA LEU A 212 12.13 -19.25 2.52
C LEU A 212 11.34 -20.39 1.87
N GLY A 213 11.25 -21.52 2.55
CA GLY A 213 10.29 -22.57 2.26
C GLY A 213 9.76 -23.15 3.56
N MET A 214 8.45 -23.09 3.76
CA MET A 214 7.84 -23.73 4.91
C MET A 214 8.08 -25.25 4.82
N ASN A 215 8.22 -25.92 5.96
CA ASN A 215 8.52 -27.35 6.04
C ASN A 215 9.77 -27.75 5.22
N GLY A 216 10.75 -26.84 5.12
CA GLY A 216 12.01 -27.05 4.40
C GLY A 216 11.90 -26.98 2.87
N SER A 217 10.78 -26.54 2.30
CA SER A 217 10.62 -26.42 0.85
C SER A 217 9.42 -25.54 0.49
N TYR A 218 9.59 -24.59 -0.44
CA TYR A 218 8.47 -23.75 -0.89
C TYR A 218 7.37 -24.49 -1.66
N PHE A 219 7.58 -25.76 -2.01
CA PHE A 219 6.51 -26.58 -2.59
C PHE A 219 5.38 -26.76 -1.59
N SER A 220 4.15 -26.62 -2.07
CA SER A 220 2.93 -26.60 -1.26
C SER A 220 2.69 -25.35 -0.41
N ASP A 221 3.51 -24.31 -0.55
CA ASP A 221 3.23 -23.01 0.09
C ASP A 221 2.11 -22.25 -0.63
N ASN A 222 1.32 -21.53 0.15
CA ASN A 222 0.38 -20.51 -0.31
C ASN A 222 0.84 -19.16 0.21
N TRP A 223 0.96 -18.16 -0.65
CA TRP A 223 1.14 -16.77 -0.23
C TRP A 223 -0.19 -16.01 -0.29
N TYR A 224 -0.45 -15.17 0.71
CA TYR A 224 -1.68 -14.39 0.87
C TYR A 224 -1.32 -12.91 0.80
N LEU A 225 -1.97 -12.19 -0.12
CA LEU A 225 -1.61 -10.83 -0.52
C LEU A 225 -2.88 -9.95 -0.58
N PRO A 226 -3.04 -8.95 0.29
CA PRO A 226 -4.21 -8.07 0.30
C PRO A 226 -4.18 -7.08 -0.89
N SER A 227 -5.22 -7.09 -1.74
CA SER A 227 -5.38 -6.17 -2.87
C SER A 227 -6.77 -5.54 -2.92
N THR A 228 -7.03 -4.66 -3.91
CA THR A 228 -8.38 -4.11 -4.10
C THR A 228 -9.41 -5.20 -4.42
N ASN A 229 -8.98 -6.38 -4.89
CA ASN A 229 -9.84 -7.53 -5.17
C ASN A 229 -10.04 -8.46 -3.95
N GLY A 230 -9.58 -8.05 -2.76
CA GLY A 230 -9.58 -8.87 -1.54
C GLY A 230 -8.23 -9.55 -1.31
N VAL A 231 -8.18 -10.58 -0.48
CA VAL A 231 -6.94 -11.35 -0.28
C VAL A 231 -6.74 -12.29 -1.46
N GLU A 232 -5.74 -11.99 -2.29
CA GLU A 232 -5.32 -12.84 -3.40
C GLU A 232 -4.32 -13.88 -2.91
N VAL A 233 -4.38 -15.09 -3.50
CA VAL A 233 -3.57 -16.21 -3.05
C VAL A 233 -2.71 -16.73 -4.19
N TYR A 234 -1.40 -16.80 -3.96
CA TYR A 234 -0.44 -17.43 -4.85
C TYR A 234 -0.10 -18.84 -4.39
N PHE A 235 -0.62 -19.83 -5.11
CA PHE A 235 -0.43 -21.25 -4.85
C PHE A 235 0.86 -21.74 -5.50
N GLN A 236 1.81 -22.18 -4.68
CA GLN A 236 2.97 -22.91 -5.18
C GLN A 236 2.59 -24.30 -5.65
N ALA A 237 3.43 -24.87 -6.51
CA ALA A 237 3.30 -26.24 -6.96
C ALA A 237 3.55 -27.22 -5.79
N ASP A 238 2.93 -28.41 -5.82
CA ASP A 238 3.22 -29.47 -4.83
C ASP A 238 4.60 -30.12 -5.01
N LYS A 239 5.24 -29.89 -6.16
CA LYS A 239 6.55 -30.44 -6.51
C LYS A 239 7.18 -29.70 -7.68
N ALA A 240 8.47 -29.96 -7.91
CA ALA A 240 9.21 -29.43 -9.05
C ALA A 240 8.51 -29.75 -10.39
N GLY A 241 8.40 -28.74 -11.26
CA GLY A 241 7.74 -28.84 -12.57
C GLY A 241 6.20 -28.87 -12.52
N GLY A 242 5.59 -28.78 -11.33
CA GLY A 242 4.15 -28.61 -11.19
C GLY A 242 3.68 -27.19 -11.50
N SER A 243 2.36 -27.02 -11.61
CA SER A 243 1.72 -25.74 -11.88
C SER A 243 1.66 -24.85 -10.64
N ARG A 244 1.73 -23.53 -10.87
CA ARG A 244 1.51 -22.47 -9.87
C ARG A 244 0.32 -21.62 -10.30
N PHE A 245 -0.38 -20.99 -9.36
CA PHE A 245 -1.59 -20.22 -9.64
C PHE A 245 -1.66 -18.96 -8.79
N GLY A 246 -2.18 -17.88 -9.36
CA GLY A 246 -2.34 -16.59 -8.67
C GLY A 246 -1.47 -15.49 -9.27
N PRO A 247 -1.62 -14.24 -8.78
CA PRO A 247 -0.81 -13.11 -9.23
C PRO A 247 0.59 -13.16 -8.60
N ASP A 248 1.62 -12.93 -9.41
CA ASP A 248 2.97 -12.73 -8.87
C ASP A 248 3.10 -11.34 -8.20
N PHE A 249 2.44 -10.31 -8.75
CA PHE A 249 2.48 -8.91 -8.27
C PHE A 249 1.11 -8.43 -7.81
N ILE A 250 1.07 -7.68 -6.70
CA ILE A 250 -0.04 -6.81 -6.33
C ILE A 250 0.42 -5.35 -6.44
N GLN A 251 -0.12 -4.63 -7.41
CA GLN A 251 0.22 -3.22 -7.69
C GLN A 251 -0.66 -2.22 -6.93
N ASP A 252 -1.73 -2.72 -6.32
CA ASP A 252 -2.78 -1.97 -5.66
C ASP A 252 -3.06 -2.55 -4.27
N PRO A 253 -2.02 -2.63 -3.40
CA PRO A 253 -2.21 -3.18 -2.07
C PRO A 253 -3.14 -2.29 -1.24
N VAL A 254 -3.94 -2.91 -0.39
CA VAL A 254 -4.91 -2.22 0.48
C VAL A 254 -4.56 -2.34 1.96
N ASP A 255 -3.49 -3.06 2.29
CA ASP A 255 -3.07 -3.31 3.66
C ASP A 255 -1.56 -3.62 3.73
N GLY A 256 -0.98 -3.50 4.92
CA GLY A 256 0.45 -3.62 5.21
C GLY A 256 0.87 -5.01 5.68
N TRP A 257 0.43 -6.08 5.00
CA TRP A 257 0.83 -7.44 5.39
C TRP A 257 0.88 -8.40 4.20
N ILE A 258 1.70 -9.46 4.34
CA ILE A 258 1.60 -10.68 3.53
C ILE A 258 1.76 -11.88 4.46
N ALA A 259 1.26 -13.04 4.05
CA ALA A 259 1.47 -14.27 4.81
C ALA A 259 1.84 -15.44 3.89
N VAL A 260 2.49 -16.44 4.46
CA VAL A 260 2.77 -17.72 3.80
C VAL A 260 2.32 -18.87 4.69
N LYS A 261 1.72 -19.89 4.09
CA LYS A 261 1.29 -21.11 4.80
C LYS A 261 1.66 -22.34 3.99
N ASP A 262 2.21 -23.37 4.64
CA ASP A 262 2.29 -24.69 4.00
C ASP A 262 0.91 -25.36 4.05
N ARG A 263 0.51 -25.96 2.92
CA ARG A 263 -0.77 -26.69 2.83
C ARG A 263 -0.77 -28.01 3.58
N ASN A 264 0.40 -28.58 3.88
CA ASN A 264 0.51 -29.90 4.50
C ASN A 264 0.66 -29.85 6.02
N THR A 265 0.94 -28.67 6.58
CA THR A 265 1.09 -28.43 8.01
C THR A 265 0.13 -27.35 8.48
N ASP A 266 0.08 -27.19 9.79
CA ASP A 266 -0.71 -26.17 10.47
C ASP A 266 0.16 -24.93 10.78
N ARG A 267 1.14 -24.62 9.93
CA ARG A 267 2.09 -23.52 10.16
C ARG A 267 2.18 -22.56 9.00
N GLY A 268 2.46 -21.32 9.35
CA GLY A 268 2.74 -20.23 8.43
C GLY A 268 3.58 -19.14 9.09
N LEU A 269 3.87 -18.11 8.30
CA LEU A 269 4.47 -16.86 8.76
C LEU A 269 3.59 -15.71 8.30
N LEU A 270 3.40 -14.76 9.21
CA LEU A 270 2.84 -13.45 8.90
C LEU A 270 3.97 -12.42 8.86
N PHE A 271 3.94 -11.58 7.84
CA PHE A 271 4.76 -10.39 7.73
C PHE A 271 3.85 -9.17 7.80
N VAL A 272 4.12 -8.24 8.71
CA VAL A 272 3.39 -6.96 8.84
C VAL A 272 4.39 -5.82 8.68
N PHE A 273 4.08 -4.84 7.85
CA PHE A 273 4.98 -3.72 7.49
C PHE A 273 4.17 -2.45 7.22
N ASP A 274 4.86 -1.31 7.16
CA ASP A 274 4.19 -0.02 7.02
C ASP A 274 3.51 0.16 5.65
N TYR A 275 2.17 0.07 5.66
CA TYR A 275 1.31 0.33 4.52
C TYR A 275 1.52 1.73 3.95
N ASN A 276 1.83 2.70 4.79
CA ASN A 276 1.94 4.09 4.39
C ASN A 276 3.05 4.31 3.39
N TYR A 277 4.06 3.45 3.30
CA TYR A 277 5.14 3.53 2.30
C TYR A 277 5.13 2.39 1.30
N LEU A 278 4.13 1.50 1.34
CA LEU A 278 4.06 0.33 0.47
C LEU A 278 3.65 0.70 -0.95
N GLN A 279 4.53 0.47 -1.92
CA GLN A 279 4.21 0.63 -3.33
C GLN A 279 3.46 -0.60 -3.87
N GLN A 280 4.03 -1.79 -3.68
CA GLN A 280 3.53 -3.05 -4.23
C GLN A 280 4.13 -4.25 -3.48
N THR A 281 3.52 -5.41 -3.63
CA THR A 281 4.06 -6.69 -3.14
C THR A 281 4.31 -7.65 -4.30
N TYR A 282 5.25 -8.58 -4.10
CA TYR A 282 5.58 -9.62 -5.06
C TYR A 282 5.79 -10.97 -4.38
N THR A 283 5.44 -12.05 -5.09
CA THR A 283 5.77 -13.41 -4.68
C THR A 283 6.17 -14.24 -5.89
N SER A 284 7.19 -15.09 -5.73
CA SER A 284 7.52 -16.12 -6.71
C SER A 284 8.33 -17.25 -6.10
N GLY A 285 7.86 -18.49 -6.24
CA GLY A 285 8.49 -19.62 -5.54
C GLY A 285 8.55 -19.38 -4.02
N GLY A 286 9.73 -19.53 -3.42
CA GLY A 286 9.95 -19.29 -2.00
C GLY A 286 10.04 -17.82 -1.58
N THR A 287 9.80 -16.87 -2.50
CA THR A 287 9.99 -15.45 -2.21
C THR A 287 8.69 -14.74 -1.85
N GLY A 288 8.73 -13.98 -0.76
CA GLY A 288 7.75 -12.96 -0.39
C GLY A 288 8.44 -11.61 -0.25
N GLU A 289 7.89 -10.60 -0.93
CA GLU A 289 8.60 -9.36 -1.21
C GLU A 289 7.68 -8.15 -1.15
N TRP A 290 8.20 -7.03 -0.68
CA TRP A 290 7.50 -5.76 -0.72
C TRP A 290 8.43 -4.60 -1.08
N PHE A 291 7.89 -3.68 -1.87
CA PHE A 291 8.60 -2.54 -2.43
C PHE A 291 8.08 -1.28 -1.75
N MET A 292 8.98 -0.47 -1.23
CA MET A 292 8.64 0.80 -0.62
C MET A 292 8.66 1.91 -1.68
N ASP A 293 7.89 2.96 -1.46
CA ASP A 293 7.94 4.17 -2.27
C ASP A 293 9.33 4.81 -2.21
N GLN A 294 9.69 5.56 -3.25
CA GLN A 294 10.94 6.33 -3.27
C GLN A 294 10.81 7.53 -2.34
N ILE A 295 11.60 7.57 -1.26
CA ILE A 295 11.54 8.59 -0.21
C ILE A 295 12.68 9.59 -0.38
N PRO A 296 12.42 10.90 -0.36
CA PRO A 296 13.48 11.91 -0.26
C PRO A 296 14.08 11.91 1.15
N ILE A 297 15.41 11.91 1.24
CA ILE A 297 16.18 11.93 2.47
C ILE A 297 17.18 13.09 2.36
N ALA A 298 16.88 14.19 3.04
CA ALA A 298 17.75 15.36 3.06
C ALA A 298 19.06 15.10 3.83
N PRO A 299 20.11 15.93 3.65
CA PRO A 299 21.35 15.84 4.41
C PRO A 299 21.11 15.76 5.93
N GLY A 300 21.73 14.77 6.58
CA GLY A 300 21.61 14.53 8.02
C GLY A 300 20.26 13.98 8.48
N LYS A 301 19.34 13.65 7.56
CA LYS A 301 18.03 13.03 7.88
C LYS A 301 18.03 11.54 7.63
N SER A 302 16.95 10.88 8.04
CA SER A 302 16.73 9.45 7.77
C SER A 302 15.28 9.13 7.42
N PHE A 303 15.10 7.98 6.78
CA PHE A 303 13.81 7.31 6.64
C PHE A 303 13.85 6.04 7.49
N ALA A 304 12.91 5.91 8.44
CA ALA A 304 12.79 4.75 9.31
C ALA A 304 11.40 4.11 9.14
N THR A 305 11.37 2.78 9.19
CA THR A 305 10.15 1.96 9.18
C THR A 305 10.36 0.72 10.03
N GLN A 306 9.29 0.07 10.44
CA GLN A 306 9.34 -1.22 11.14
C GLN A 306 8.59 -2.28 10.33
N TYR A 307 9.02 -3.53 10.48
CA TYR A 307 8.21 -4.68 10.10
C TYR A 307 8.37 -5.83 11.09
N LEU A 308 7.38 -6.72 11.08
CA LEU A 308 7.24 -7.85 12.00
C LEU A 308 7.28 -9.15 11.22
N VAL A 309 7.85 -10.19 11.82
CA VAL A 309 7.76 -11.57 11.35
C VAL A 309 7.21 -12.43 12.49
N LYS A 310 6.02 -12.98 12.29
CA LYS A 310 5.29 -13.76 13.30
C LYS A 310 5.09 -15.20 12.82
N PRO A 311 5.66 -16.20 13.51
CA PRO A 311 5.21 -17.58 13.37
C PRO A 311 3.73 -17.70 13.74
N VAL A 312 2.96 -18.39 12.89
CA VAL A 312 1.52 -18.59 13.09
C VAL A 312 1.21 -20.06 12.98
N SER A 313 0.45 -20.59 13.94
CA SER A 313 -0.07 -21.95 13.91
C SER A 313 -1.54 -22.00 14.33
N GLY A 314 -2.26 -23.05 13.93
CA GLY A 314 -3.65 -23.24 14.31
C GLY A 314 -4.63 -22.36 13.54
N LEU A 315 -4.22 -21.73 12.44
CA LEU A 315 -5.10 -21.04 11.50
C LEU A 315 -5.15 -21.80 10.17
N GLU A 316 -6.36 -21.95 9.63
CA GLU A 316 -6.57 -22.69 8.38
C GLU A 316 -6.02 -21.95 7.15
N ASP A 317 -6.23 -20.63 7.11
CA ASP A 317 -5.82 -19.71 6.06
C ASP A 317 -5.55 -18.32 6.68
N PHE A 318 -5.30 -17.30 5.84
CA PHE A 318 -5.17 -15.91 6.26
C PHE A 318 -6.18 -15.03 5.53
N ALA A 319 -6.94 -14.25 6.30
CA ALA A 319 -7.83 -13.20 5.80
C ALA A 319 -7.40 -11.81 6.26
N TYR A 320 -6.60 -11.72 7.33
CA TYR A 320 -6.13 -10.46 7.90
C TYR A 320 -4.87 -10.63 8.76
N GLY A 321 -4.02 -9.61 8.79
CA GLY A 321 -2.91 -9.48 9.72
C GLY A 321 -2.64 -8.02 10.07
N SER A 322 -2.37 -7.75 11.34
CA SER A 322 -1.93 -6.46 11.87
C SER A 322 -0.86 -6.67 12.95
N GLU A 323 -0.34 -5.60 13.54
CA GLU A 323 0.60 -5.69 14.66
C GLU A 323 -0.03 -6.32 15.93
N ARG A 324 -1.36 -6.40 15.96
CA ARG A 324 -2.15 -6.84 17.12
C ARG A 324 -2.72 -8.24 16.92
N VAL A 325 -3.33 -8.50 15.76
CA VAL A 325 -4.07 -9.75 15.52
C VAL A 325 -3.80 -10.31 14.13
N VAL A 326 -3.96 -11.63 14.02
CA VAL A 326 -4.00 -12.35 12.75
C VAL A 326 -5.22 -13.25 12.73
N ALA A 327 -5.92 -13.26 11.61
CA ALA A 327 -7.23 -13.89 11.53
C ALA A 327 -7.50 -14.55 10.18
N ASN A 328 -8.43 -15.47 10.23
CA ASN A 328 -9.05 -16.11 9.08
C ASN A 328 -10.57 -16.02 9.21
N ILE A 329 -11.25 -15.75 8.10
CA ILE A 329 -12.70 -15.91 7.99
C ILE A 329 -13.00 -16.68 6.72
N GLN A 330 -13.92 -17.64 6.83
CA GLN A 330 -14.38 -18.46 5.72
C GLN A 330 -15.90 -18.55 5.74
N ALA A 331 -16.45 -18.84 4.57
CA ALA A 331 -17.87 -19.08 4.36
C ALA A 331 -18.03 -20.34 3.51
N ASP A 332 -18.90 -21.24 3.95
CA ASP A 332 -19.16 -22.51 3.29
C ASP A 332 -20.65 -22.75 3.13
N GLU A 333 -21.11 -23.08 1.91
CA GLU A 333 -22.49 -23.48 1.68
C GLU A 333 -22.83 -24.80 2.41
N LYS A 334 -23.94 -24.78 3.14
CA LYS A 334 -24.56 -25.96 3.77
C LYS A 334 -25.85 -26.30 3.04
N SER A 335 -26.57 -27.33 3.52
CA SER A 335 -27.83 -27.73 2.89
C SER A 335 -28.90 -26.61 2.94
N GLY A 336 -29.54 -26.34 1.81
CA GLY A 336 -30.51 -25.24 1.68
C GLY A 336 -29.82 -23.91 1.40
N ASP A 337 -30.42 -22.80 1.82
CA ASP A 337 -29.86 -21.45 1.67
C ASP A 337 -28.97 -21.04 2.87
N SER A 338 -28.43 -22.03 3.59
CA SER A 338 -27.62 -21.82 4.79
C SER A 338 -26.14 -21.79 4.47
N ILE A 339 -25.42 -20.83 5.04
CA ILE A 339 -23.99 -20.60 4.89
C ILE A 339 -23.38 -20.60 6.29
N GLU A 340 -22.42 -21.48 6.53
CA GLU A 340 -21.65 -21.47 7.77
C GLU A 340 -20.53 -20.44 7.64
N ILE A 341 -20.42 -19.56 8.63
CA ILE A 341 -19.31 -18.62 8.74
C ILE A 341 -18.38 -19.13 9.83
N SER A 342 -17.14 -19.43 9.46
CA SER A 342 -16.09 -19.83 10.39
C SER A 342 -15.10 -18.69 10.56
N HIS A 343 -14.84 -18.29 11.80
CA HIS A 343 -13.89 -17.24 12.12
C HIS A 343 -12.87 -17.74 13.14
N SER A 344 -11.59 -17.49 12.87
CA SER A 344 -10.51 -17.80 13.80
C SER A 344 -9.53 -16.65 13.90
N ILE A 345 -9.12 -16.32 15.13
CA ILE A 345 -8.28 -15.15 15.42
C ILE A 345 -7.31 -15.46 16.55
N THR A 346 -6.10 -14.92 16.46
CA THR A 346 -5.07 -15.00 17.51
C THR A 346 -4.27 -13.69 17.58
N THR A 347 -3.50 -13.50 18.65
CA THR A 347 -2.62 -12.33 18.83
C THR A 347 -1.31 -12.46 18.06
N VAL A 348 -0.78 -11.33 17.59
CA VAL A 348 0.55 -11.21 16.99
C VAL A 348 1.60 -10.86 18.04
N SER A 349 1.28 -9.88 18.89
CA SER A 349 2.16 -9.35 19.93
C SER A 349 1.74 -9.81 21.32
N ALA A 350 1.15 -8.92 22.14
CA ALA A 350 0.74 -9.22 23.51
C ALA A 350 -0.71 -9.74 23.58
N PRO A 351 -1.08 -10.53 24.62
CA PRO A 351 -2.47 -10.88 24.87
C PRO A 351 -3.39 -9.65 24.96
N LEU A 352 -4.57 -9.76 24.38
CA LEU A 352 -5.59 -8.71 24.39
C LEU A 352 -6.72 -9.09 25.34
N GLN A 353 -7.13 -8.16 26.21
CA GLN A 353 -8.22 -8.35 27.16
C GLN A 353 -9.52 -7.76 26.62
N ASP A 354 -10.66 -8.33 27.02
CA ASP A 354 -12.01 -7.83 26.75
C ASP A 354 -12.24 -7.51 25.25
N VAL A 355 -11.94 -8.48 24.39
CA VAL A 355 -12.03 -8.31 22.95
C VAL A 355 -13.46 -8.54 22.47
N ASP A 356 -14.03 -7.53 21.82
CA ASP A 356 -15.32 -7.60 21.14
C ASP A 356 -15.12 -7.87 19.65
N VAL A 357 -15.73 -8.93 19.12
CA VAL A 357 -15.70 -9.22 17.68
C VAL A 357 -17.10 -9.12 17.12
N GLU A 358 -17.28 -8.26 16.14
CA GLU A 358 -18.51 -8.11 15.38
C GLU A 358 -18.29 -8.56 13.93
N ILE A 359 -19.19 -9.39 13.41
CA ILE A 359 -19.18 -9.83 12.01
C ILE A 359 -20.49 -9.40 11.36
N ARG A 360 -20.43 -8.69 10.23
CA ARG A 360 -21.59 -8.24 9.45
C ARG A 360 -21.51 -8.80 8.03
N ALA A 361 -22.62 -9.29 7.49
CA ALA A 361 -22.72 -9.68 6.10
C ALA A 361 -23.58 -8.68 5.32
N ARG A 362 -23.04 -8.16 4.21
CA ARG A 362 -23.74 -7.28 3.28
C ARG A 362 -23.74 -7.87 1.88
N ARG A 363 -24.84 -7.70 1.15
CA ARG A 363 -24.89 -8.01 -0.29
C ARG A 363 -23.97 -7.06 -1.05
N TRP A 364 -23.12 -7.56 -1.93
CA TRP A 364 -22.15 -6.75 -2.65
C TRP A 364 -22.81 -5.71 -3.57
N VAL A 365 -23.86 -6.10 -4.29
CA VAL A 365 -24.52 -5.20 -5.27
C VAL A 365 -25.45 -4.20 -4.58
N SER A 366 -26.39 -4.67 -3.74
CA SER A 366 -27.38 -3.79 -3.10
C SER A 366 -26.85 -3.03 -1.88
N LYS A 367 -25.69 -3.44 -1.33
CA LYS A 367 -25.11 -2.95 -0.07
C LYS A 367 -25.99 -3.18 1.17
N GLU A 368 -27.08 -3.93 1.03
CA GLU A 368 -27.99 -4.28 2.12
C GLU A 368 -27.29 -5.20 3.13
N GLU A 369 -27.33 -4.83 4.41
CA GLU A 369 -26.92 -5.70 5.51
C GLU A 369 -28.02 -6.74 5.77
N ILE A 370 -27.65 -8.02 5.70
CA ILE A 370 -28.59 -9.13 5.84
C ILE A 370 -28.34 -9.96 7.10
N TRP A 371 -27.19 -9.77 7.76
CA TRP A 371 -26.80 -10.55 8.92
C TRP A 371 -25.73 -9.85 9.74
N ARG A 372 -25.79 -10.07 11.05
CA ARG A 372 -24.88 -9.52 12.05
C ARG A 372 -24.82 -10.46 13.24
N GLU A 373 -23.61 -10.78 13.67
CA GLU A 373 -23.33 -11.50 14.92
C GLU A 373 -22.22 -10.80 15.70
N GLN A 374 -22.20 -11.04 17.01
CA GLN A 374 -21.21 -10.46 17.91
C GLN A 374 -20.86 -11.47 18.99
N TYR A 375 -19.57 -11.59 19.33
CA TYR A 375 -19.10 -12.44 20.40
C TYR A 375 -17.92 -11.80 21.13
N GLN A 376 -17.70 -12.23 22.37
CA GLN A 376 -16.73 -11.67 23.29
C GLN A 376 -15.65 -12.69 23.61
N ILE A 377 -14.41 -12.22 23.75
CA ILE A 377 -13.27 -13.01 24.19
C ILE A 377 -12.68 -12.29 25.41
N GLU A 378 -12.76 -12.92 26.58
CA GLU A 378 -12.23 -12.35 27.83
C GLU A 378 -10.72 -12.07 27.72
N GLU A 379 -9.98 -13.05 27.19
CA GLU A 379 -8.55 -12.93 26.91
C GLU A 379 -8.22 -13.64 25.60
N LEU A 380 -7.75 -12.89 24.61
CA LEU A 380 -7.20 -13.41 23.36
C LEU A 380 -5.69 -13.57 23.52
N THR A 381 -5.17 -14.77 23.29
CA THR A 381 -3.75 -15.11 23.46
C THR A 381 -3.12 -15.52 22.13
N ALA A 382 -1.94 -16.16 22.16
CA ALA A 382 -1.33 -16.77 20.97
C ALA A 382 -2.04 -18.07 20.54
N GLU A 383 -2.88 -18.66 21.38
CA GLU A 383 -3.75 -19.77 21.02
C GLU A 383 -4.97 -19.27 20.24
N PRO A 384 -5.24 -19.78 19.02
CA PRO A 384 -6.35 -19.31 18.21
C PRO A 384 -7.72 -19.52 18.86
N HIS A 385 -8.46 -18.43 19.00
CA HIS A 385 -9.89 -18.47 19.31
C HIS A 385 -10.67 -18.82 18.04
N ARG A 386 -11.67 -19.70 18.16
CA ARG A 386 -12.50 -20.16 17.04
C ARG A 386 -13.97 -19.93 17.33
N TRP A 387 -14.67 -19.38 16.34
CA TRP A 387 -16.08 -19.09 16.39
C TRP A 387 -16.77 -19.56 15.10
N GLN A 388 -18.02 -19.99 15.21
CA GLN A 388 -18.86 -20.38 14.08
C GLN A 388 -20.25 -19.78 14.22
N GLY A 389 -20.83 -19.38 13.10
CA GLY A 389 -22.19 -18.89 12.99
C GLY A 389 -22.88 -19.36 11.72
N LEU A 390 -24.21 -19.26 11.68
CA LEU A 390 -25.01 -19.66 10.54
C LEU A 390 -25.77 -18.46 9.98
N LEU A 391 -25.59 -18.20 8.68
CA LEU A 391 -26.27 -17.19 7.90
C LEU A 391 -27.24 -17.87 6.93
N THR A 392 -28.47 -17.38 6.81
CA THR A 392 -29.38 -17.80 5.74
C THR A 392 -29.43 -16.72 4.66
N ALA A 393 -28.96 -17.01 3.45
CA ALA A 393 -28.94 -16.05 2.35
C ALA A 393 -29.23 -16.71 0.99
N GLU A 394 -30.25 -16.20 0.31
CA GLU A 394 -30.52 -16.53 -1.10
C GLU A 394 -29.61 -15.70 -2.04
N ASP A 395 -29.38 -16.18 -3.27
CA ASP A 395 -28.61 -15.48 -4.35
C ASP A 395 -27.17 -15.09 -3.94
N VAL A 396 -26.42 -16.03 -3.36
CA VAL A 396 -25.00 -15.85 -2.97
C VAL A 396 -24.10 -15.59 -4.18
N GLU A 397 -24.48 -16.06 -5.37
CA GLU A 397 -23.77 -15.80 -6.63
C GLU A 397 -23.63 -14.30 -6.95
N SER A 398 -24.47 -13.45 -6.33
CA SER A 398 -24.38 -11.98 -6.41
C SER A 398 -23.31 -11.36 -5.50
N GLY A 399 -22.69 -12.15 -4.62
CA GLY A 399 -21.61 -11.75 -3.74
C GLY A 399 -22.06 -11.25 -2.36
N LEU A 400 -21.37 -11.70 -1.33
CA LEU A 400 -21.47 -11.26 0.06
C LEU A 400 -20.13 -10.67 0.51
N VAL A 401 -20.19 -9.54 1.21
CA VAL A 401 -19.03 -8.97 1.92
C VAL A 401 -19.24 -9.22 3.41
N LEU A 402 -18.34 -10.01 4.00
CA LEU A 402 -18.23 -10.18 5.43
C LEU A 402 -17.26 -9.13 5.97
N THR A 403 -17.74 -8.20 6.78
CA THR A 403 -16.90 -7.23 7.48
C THR A 403 -16.74 -7.69 8.93
N VAL A 404 -15.49 -7.88 9.36
CA VAL A 404 -15.16 -8.18 10.76
C VAL A 404 -14.59 -6.93 11.39
N THR A 405 -15.06 -6.59 12.59
CA THR A 405 -14.49 -5.53 13.43
C THR A 405 -14.10 -6.12 14.77
N VAL A 406 -12.82 -6.01 15.12
CA VAL A 406 -12.24 -6.50 16.38
C VAL A 406 -11.90 -5.29 17.24
N ARG A 407 -12.60 -5.12 18.36
CA ARG A 407 -12.41 -3.98 19.26
C ARG A 407 -11.74 -4.42 20.54
N SER A 408 -10.80 -3.60 21.00
CA SER A 408 -10.18 -3.71 22.31
C SER A 408 -10.13 -2.32 22.96
N ALA A 409 -9.65 -2.23 24.20
CA ALA A 409 -9.55 -0.95 24.90
C ALA A 409 -8.70 0.12 24.17
N GLU A 410 -7.71 -0.30 23.37
CA GLU A 410 -6.71 0.61 22.78
C GLU A 410 -6.98 0.97 21.31
N HIS A 411 -7.52 0.03 20.52
CA HIS A 411 -7.66 0.17 19.08
C HIS A 411 -8.65 -0.84 18.48
N ASP A 412 -9.16 -0.53 17.28
CA ASP A 412 -10.06 -1.37 16.48
C ASP A 412 -9.34 -1.88 15.23
N ASP A 413 -9.40 -3.18 14.95
CA ASP A 413 -9.03 -3.75 13.65
C ASP A 413 -10.29 -3.98 12.80
N GLN A 414 -10.21 -3.74 11.50
CA GLN A 414 -11.31 -4.01 10.57
C GLN A 414 -10.81 -4.58 9.25
N TYR A 415 -11.44 -5.68 8.82
CA TYR A 415 -11.15 -6.34 7.55
C TYR A 415 -12.41 -6.88 6.88
N GLU A 416 -12.28 -7.12 5.57
CA GLU A 416 -13.37 -7.60 4.74
C GLU A 416 -12.98 -8.88 4.00
N TYR A 417 -13.91 -9.82 3.91
CA TYR A 417 -13.82 -11.01 3.08
C TYR A 417 -14.98 -11.02 2.10
N TYR A 418 -14.66 -11.13 0.81
CA TYR A 418 -15.65 -11.26 -0.25
C TYR A 418 -15.89 -12.73 -0.57
N TYR A 419 -17.16 -13.12 -0.54
CA TYR A 419 -17.61 -14.48 -0.80
C TYR A 419 -18.65 -14.49 -1.91
N ALA A 420 -18.43 -15.26 -2.97
CA ALA A 420 -19.33 -15.35 -4.13
C ALA A 420 -19.95 -16.74 -4.35
N GLY A 421 -19.92 -17.59 -3.31
CA GLY A 421 -20.40 -18.98 -3.34
C GLY A 421 -19.26 -19.98 -3.51
N ASP A 422 -19.46 -21.21 -3.02
CA ASP A 422 -18.45 -22.29 -3.00
C ASP A 422 -17.89 -22.58 -4.40
N LYS A 423 -18.76 -22.52 -5.41
CA LYS A 423 -18.35 -22.72 -6.80
C LYS A 423 -17.42 -21.63 -7.29
N ALA A 424 -17.70 -20.36 -6.95
CA ALA A 424 -16.85 -19.24 -7.34
C ALA A 424 -15.49 -19.31 -6.62
N GLU A 425 -15.49 -19.70 -5.34
CA GLU A 425 -14.26 -19.95 -4.58
C GLU A 425 -13.44 -21.11 -5.14
N ALA A 426 -14.09 -22.22 -5.50
CA ALA A 426 -13.44 -23.36 -6.15
C ALA A 426 -12.88 -22.96 -7.53
N ASP A 427 -13.64 -22.18 -8.32
CA ASP A 427 -13.20 -21.69 -9.62
C ASP A 427 -11.99 -20.75 -9.46
N ARG A 428 -12.00 -19.81 -8.48
CA ARG A 428 -10.89 -18.90 -8.12
C ARG A 428 -9.59 -19.66 -7.87
N ARG A 429 -9.71 -20.84 -7.24
CA ARG A 429 -8.60 -21.73 -6.87
C ARG A 429 -8.25 -22.74 -7.97
N SER A 430 -8.88 -22.66 -9.15
CA SER A 430 -8.69 -23.60 -10.26
C SER A 430 -7.83 -23.04 -11.42
N MET A 431 -7.14 -23.95 -12.11
CA MET A 431 -6.28 -23.69 -13.28
C MET A 431 -7.00 -22.99 -14.45
N THR A 432 -8.32 -23.14 -14.57
CA THR A 432 -9.12 -22.55 -15.66
C THR A 432 -9.36 -21.05 -15.47
N PHE A 433 -9.32 -20.59 -14.21
CA PHE A 433 -9.57 -19.20 -13.85
C PHE A 433 -8.30 -18.34 -13.98
N ALA A 434 -7.18 -18.85 -13.46
CA ALA A 434 -5.86 -18.19 -13.53
C ALA A 434 -5.39 -17.88 -14.96
N THR A 435 -5.76 -18.70 -15.95
CA THR A 435 -5.39 -18.50 -17.36
C THR A 435 -6.21 -17.41 -18.08
N LYS A 436 -7.24 -16.86 -17.44
CA LYS A 436 -8.12 -15.83 -18.04
C LYS A 436 -7.93 -14.42 -17.47
N GLY A 437 -7.12 -14.24 -16.43
CA GLY A 437 -6.71 -12.92 -15.91
C GLY A 437 -7.87 -12.00 -15.54
N ARG A 438 -8.89 -12.49 -14.82
CA ARG A 438 -10.02 -11.68 -14.38
C ARG A 438 -10.19 -11.83 -12.87
N GLY A 439 -10.39 -10.72 -12.15
CA GLY A 439 -11.03 -10.77 -10.84
C GLY A 439 -12.39 -11.45 -10.97
N LEU A 440 -12.84 -12.16 -9.94
CA LEU A 440 -14.13 -12.88 -9.95
C LEU A 440 -15.24 -11.91 -10.33
N PRO A 441 -15.85 -12.01 -11.53
CA PRO A 441 -17.17 -11.45 -11.66
C PRO A 441 -18.05 -12.32 -10.75
N SER A 442 -18.90 -11.70 -9.93
CA SER A 442 -20.17 -12.35 -9.59
C SER A 442 -20.76 -12.91 -10.89
N ALA A 443 -21.60 -13.96 -10.87
CA ALA A 443 -22.14 -14.55 -12.11
C ALA A 443 -22.88 -13.54 -13.04
N ARG A 444 -23.06 -12.29 -12.60
CA ARG A 444 -23.61 -11.12 -13.31
C ARG A 444 -22.62 -10.02 -13.73
N GLY A 445 -21.32 -10.10 -13.44
CA GLY A 445 -20.30 -9.21 -14.01
C GLY A 445 -19.76 -8.10 -13.11
N ASP A 446 -20.24 -7.95 -11.87
CA ASP A 446 -19.69 -6.98 -10.92
C ASP A 446 -18.56 -7.64 -10.11
N ALA A 447 -17.32 -7.25 -10.36
CA ALA A 447 -16.17 -7.68 -9.58
C ALA A 447 -16.16 -6.95 -8.22
N TYR A 448 -15.76 -7.65 -7.16
CA TYR A 448 -15.49 -7.02 -5.88
C TYR A 448 -14.27 -6.11 -6.00
N VAL A 449 -14.42 -4.85 -5.58
CA VAL A 449 -13.33 -3.87 -5.54
C VAL A 449 -13.46 -3.04 -4.28
N ARG A 450 -12.45 -3.08 -3.43
CA ARG A 450 -12.30 -2.22 -2.25
C ARG A 450 -11.36 -1.07 -2.59
N ALA A 451 -11.71 0.13 -2.16
CA ALA A 451 -10.82 1.28 -2.27
C ALA A 451 -9.62 1.11 -1.34
N ALA A 452 -8.41 1.42 -1.85
CA ALA A 452 -7.22 1.50 -1.04
C ALA A 452 -7.39 2.56 0.07
N PRO A 453 -7.06 2.25 1.33
CA PRO A 453 -7.00 3.26 2.38
C PRO A 453 -6.05 4.40 2.02
N ARG A 454 -6.34 5.61 2.52
CA ARG A 454 -5.41 6.74 2.36
C ARG A 454 -4.10 6.42 3.07
N LYS A 455 -2.99 6.55 2.35
CA LYS A 455 -1.65 6.52 2.95
C LYS A 455 -1.35 7.85 3.64
N HIS A 456 -0.68 7.78 4.78
CA HIS A 456 -0.26 8.91 5.59
C HIS A 456 1.27 8.95 5.68
N LYS A 457 1.90 9.80 4.87
CA LYS A 457 3.36 9.92 4.81
C LYS A 457 3.88 10.84 5.92
N ALA A 458 4.92 10.38 6.63
CA ALA A 458 5.65 11.13 7.65
C ALA A 458 7.14 11.22 7.27
N ILE A 459 7.43 12.05 6.27
CA ILE A 459 8.81 12.26 5.79
C ILE A 459 9.57 13.14 6.78
N ASP A 460 10.82 12.79 7.11
CA ASP A 460 11.74 13.68 7.84
C ASP A 460 12.24 14.79 6.89
N LYS A 461 11.54 15.92 6.91
CA LYS A 461 11.72 17.02 5.95
C LYS A 461 13.01 17.81 6.23
N PRO A 462 13.63 18.42 5.20
CA PRO A 462 14.70 19.39 5.38
C PRO A 462 14.21 20.63 6.12
N ASP A 463 15.15 21.46 6.57
CA ASP A 463 14.85 22.83 6.94
C ASP A 463 14.62 23.67 5.67
N PHE A 464 13.35 23.94 5.37
CA PHE A 464 12.94 24.70 4.18
C PHE A 464 13.44 26.14 4.15
N ASP A 465 13.88 26.70 5.29
CA ASP A 465 14.50 28.03 5.31
C ASP A 465 15.95 28.00 4.77
N THR A 466 16.56 26.82 4.70
CA THR A 466 17.96 26.62 4.25
C THR A 466 18.08 26.06 2.84
N ILE A 467 16.96 25.64 2.24
CA ILE A 467 16.95 25.02 0.92
C ILE A 467 17.28 26.05 -0.17
N GLU A 468 18.10 25.65 -1.14
CA GLU A 468 18.45 26.52 -2.26
C GLU A 468 17.22 26.80 -3.13
N ARG A 469 17.05 28.07 -3.50
CA ARG A 469 16.01 28.52 -4.44
C ARG A 469 16.69 29.09 -5.69
N PRO A 470 15.98 29.17 -6.83
CA PRO A 470 16.52 29.83 -8.01
C PRO A 470 17.01 31.25 -7.69
N SER A 471 17.98 31.76 -8.46
CA SER A 471 18.48 33.14 -8.34
C SER A 471 17.55 34.15 -9.01
N ASP A 472 17.42 35.37 -8.49
CA ASP A 472 16.42 36.37 -8.93
C ASP A 472 16.45 36.72 -10.43
N ASP A 473 17.57 36.46 -11.10
CA ASP A 473 17.79 36.64 -12.53
C ASP A 473 17.36 35.44 -13.39
N GLN A 474 16.99 34.32 -12.78
CA GLN A 474 16.48 33.12 -13.42
C GLN A 474 15.04 32.85 -12.98
N PHE A 475 14.21 32.39 -13.92
CA PHE A 475 12.88 31.87 -13.62
C PHE A 475 12.76 30.45 -14.19
N ARG A 476 12.66 29.45 -13.32
CA ARG A 476 12.62 28.04 -13.71
C ARG A 476 11.22 27.48 -13.58
N CYS A 477 10.74 26.85 -14.65
CA CYS A 477 9.43 26.22 -14.70
C CYS A 477 9.55 24.74 -15.04
N LEU A 478 9.01 23.89 -14.17
CA LEU A 478 8.80 22.46 -14.47
C LEU A 478 7.39 22.28 -15.05
N VAL A 479 7.28 21.74 -16.26
CA VAL A 479 6.01 21.36 -16.86
C VAL A 479 5.88 19.84 -16.89
N VAL A 480 5.04 19.31 -16.02
CA VAL A 480 4.62 17.90 -16.05
C VAL A 480 3.38 17.80 -16.91
N PHE A 481 3.43 17.01 -17.99
CA PHE A 481 2.43 17.05 -19.03
C PHE A 481 1.91 15.68 -19.46
N GLY A 482 0.60 15.59 -19.65
CA GLY A 482 -0.10 14.47 -20.28
C GLY A 482 -0.51 14.76 -21.73
N LEU A 483 -1.60 14.14 -22.17
CA LEU A 483 -2.09 14.24 -23.54
C LEU A 483 -2.50 15.67 -23.89
N TYR A 484 -2.29 16.04 -25.15
CA TYR A 484 -2.72 17.33 -25.73
C TYR A 484 -2.11 18.59 -25.10
N THR A 485 -1.29 18.48 -24.06
CA THR A 485 -0.66 19.64 -23.39
C THR A 485 0.23 20.47 -24.32
N HIS A 486 0.86 19.85 -25.32
CA HIS A 486 1.66 20.57 -26.32
C HIS A 486 0.86 21.64 -27.08
N ILE A 487 -0.48 21.54 -27.13
CA ILE A 487 -1.35 22.55 -27.75
C ILE A 487 -1.32 23.88 -26.95
N LEU A 488 -0.98 23.83 -25.66
CA LEU A 488 -0.92 25.03 -24.82
C LEU A 488 0.27 25.95 -25.17
N ASN A 489 1.31 25.44 -25.84
CA ASN A 489 2.50 26.19 -26.28
C ASN A 489 3.00 27.21 -25.22
N LEU A 490 3.20 26.74 -23.98
CA LEU A 490 3.48 27.61 -22.82
C LEU A 490 4.79 28.39 -22.97
N ASP A 491 5.78 27.78 -23.60
CA ASP A 491 7.09 28.34 -23.90
C ASP A 491 7.05 29.39 -25.02
N ASP A 492 6.19 29.21 -26.04
CA ASP A 492 5.99 30.19 -27.11
C ASP A 492 5.45 31.54 -26.59
N ALA A 493 4.80 31.56 -25.43
CA ALA A 493 4.39 32.81 -24.79
C ALA A 493 5.58 33.73 -24.46
N PHE A 494 6.80 33.18 -24.40
CA PHE A 494 8.05 33.87 -24.06
C PHE A 494 9.05 33.99 -25.24
N SER A 495 8.83 33.29 -26.35
CA SER A 495 9.76 33.25 -27.50
C SER A 495 9.84 34.55 -28.33
N THR A 496 9.03 35.57 -27.99
CA THR A 496 8.84 36.80 -28.78
C THR A 496 9.26 38.09 -28.07
N THR A 497 10.02 38.01 -26.97
CA THR A 497 10.45 39.21 -26.22
C THR A 497 11.79 39.77 -26.74
N ASP A 498 11.73 40.90 -27.46
CA ASP A 498 12.87 41.62 -28.06
C ASP A 498 13.78 42.34 -27.02
N ASP A 499 13.49 42.27 -25.71
CA ASP A 499 14.17 43.05 -24.68
C ASP A 499 15.20 42.28 -23.83
N GLY A 500 15.39 40.98 -24.11
CA GLY A 500 16.52 40.19 -23.57
C GLY A 500 16.57 40.11 -22.04
N ARG A 501 15.44 40.28 -21.35
CA ARG A 501 15.32 40.15 -19.90
C ARG A 501 14.31 39.07 -19.56
N ASN A 502 14.79 38.05 -18.86
CA ASN A 502 14.05 36.90 -18.31
C ASN A 502 13.78 35.78 -19.33
N GLU A 503 14.82 35.02 -19.67
CA GLU A 503 14.66 33.71 -20.29
C GLU A 503 14.09 32.77 -19.22
N VAL A 504 12.79 32.45 -19.33
CA VAL A 504 12.20 31.39 -18.53
C VAL A 504 12.82 30.08 -18.98
N GLN A 505 13.44 29.35 -18.06
CA GLN A 505 13.94 28.00 -18.35
C GLN A 505 12.83 27.00 -18.11
N PHE A 506 12.48 26.25 -19.15
CA PHE A 506 11.49 25.18 -19.08
C PHE A 506 12.16 23.81 -19.02
N ASP A 507 11.81 23.04 -18.00
CA ASP A 507 12.08 21.61 -17.91
C ASP A 507 10.76 20.86 -18.12
N TRP A 508 10.76 19.83 -18.98
CA TRP A 508 9.55 19.13 -19.41
C TRP A 508 9.57 17.66 -18.98
N ALA A 509 8.48 17.21 -18.37
CA ALA A 509 8.30 15.87 -17.85
C ALA A 509 7.05 15.22 -18.43
N ASN A 510 7.21 14.26 -19.33
CA ASN A 510 6.08 13.51 -19.87
C ASN A 510 5.46 12.60 -18.79
N CYS A 511 4.14 12.59 -18.70
CA CYS A 511 3.36 11.89 -17.69
C CYS A 511 2.29 11.02 -18.36
N PRO A 512 2.67 9.87 -18.96
CA PRO A 512 1.70 8.87 -19.37
C PRO A 512 0.85 8.40 -18.17
N PRO A 513 -0.33 7.79 -18.39
CA PRO A 513 -1.30 7.55 -17.32
C PRO A 513 -0.81 6.74 -16.10
N ASN A 514 0.28 5.97 -16.22
CA ASN A 514 0.78 5.09 -15.17
C ASN A 514 2.17 5.43 -14.64
N ALA A 515 2.83 6.47 -15.16
CA ALA A 515 4.17 6.86 -14.71
C ALA A 515 4.52 8.26 -15.21
N VAL A 516 5.39 8.95 -14.49
CA VAL A 516 6.09 10.14 -14.99
C VAL A 516 7.50 9.76 -15.41
N GLU A 517 7.98 10.24 -16.57
CA GLU A 517 9.31 9.89 -17.09
C GLU A 517 10.43 10.44 -16.21
N THR A 518 10.29 11.69 -15.77
CA THR A 518 11.22 12.36 -14.85
C THR A 518 10.44 13.31 -13.94
N PHE A 519 10.72 13.25 -12.64
CA PHE A 519 10.17 14.19 -11.66
C PHE A 519 11.20 14.38 -10.55
N PRO A 520 11.30 15.57 -9.92
CA PRO A 520 12.20 15.78 -8.78
C PRO A 520 12.03 14.71 -7.70
N GLY A 521 13.11 13.98 -7.42
CA GLY A 521 13.12 12.94 -6.40
C GLY A 521 13.40 13.48 -5.00
N THR A 522 13.93 14.70 -4.90
CA THR A 522 14.30 15.35 -3.64
C THR A 522 13.69 16.74 -3.50
N TYR A 523 13.63 17.24 -2.26
CA TYR A 523 13.18 18.61 -2.01
C TYR A 523 14.11 19.63 -2.67
N ASP A 524 15.44 19.44 -2.64
CA ASP A 524 16.40 20.36 -3.27
C ASP A 524 16.15 20.48 -4.77
N GLU A 525 15.87 19.35 -5.45
CA GLU A 525 15.51 19.37 -6.87
C GLU A 525 14.17 20.07 -7.12
N LEU A 526 13.17 19.86 -6.27
CA LEU A 526 11.83 20.42 -6.43
C LEU A 526 11.77 21.92 -6.15
N PHE A 527 12.48 22.39 -5.11
CA PHE A 527 12.52 23.78 -4.69
C PHE A 527 13.39 24.65 -5.61
N ASN A 528 14.14 24.02 -6.53
CA ASN A 528 14.87 24.69 -7.60
C ASN A 528 13.98 25.10 -8.80
N TYR A 529 12.67 25.18 -8.59
CA TYR A 529 11.69 25.69 -9.55
C TYR A 529 10.86 26.82 -8.93
N ASP A 530 10.65 27.90 -9.68
CA ASP A 530 9.77 29.01 -9.27
C ASP A 530 8.29 28.69 -9.53
N LEU A 531 8.02 27.85 -10.54
CA LEU A 531 6.68 27.44 -10.93
C LEU A 531 6.67 25.98 -11.38
N ILE A 532 5.66 25.23 -10.93
CA ILE A 532 5.38 23.88 -11.43
C ILE A 532 4.00 23.86 -12.10
N VAL A 533 3.96 23.43 -13.35
CA VAL A 533 2.72 23.25 -14.12
C VAL A 533 2.40 21.76 -14.19
N LEU A 534 1.21 21.38 -13.72
CA LEU A 534 0.66 20.03 -13.87
C LEU A 534 -0.47 20.07 -14.89
N ALA A 535 -0.22 19.65 -16.11
CA ALA A 535 -1.18 19.71 -17.21
C ALA A 535 -1.57 18.30 -17.67
N ASP A 536 -2.84 17.94 -17.51
CA ASP A 536 -3.33 16.59 -17.82
C ASP A 536 -2.62 15.47 -17.03
N VAL A 537 -2.36 15.71 -15.74
CA VAL A 537 -1.64 14.80 -14.85
C VAL A 537 -2.60 14.12 -13.87
N ASN A 538 -2.40 12.82 -13.63
CA ASN A 538 -3.12 12.04 -12.64
C ASN A 538 -2.23 11.66 -11.44
N ALA A 539 -2.87 11.37 -10.30
CA ALA A 539 -2.24 11.01 -9.04
C ALA A 539 -1.44 9.70 -9.13
N ARG A 540 -1.96 8.69 -9.84
CA ARG A 540 -1.32 7.38 -9.97
C ARG A 540 0.04 7.48 -10.64
N ALA A 541 0.18 8.31 -11.67
CA ALA A 541 1.41 8.50 -12.42
C ALA A 541 2.47 9.29 -11.62
N LEU A 542 2.04 10.29 -10.83
CA LEU A 542 2.95 11.06 -9.96
C LEU A 542 3.39 10.25 -8.73
N GLY A 543 2.46 9.50 -8.12
CA GLY A 543 2.69 8.80 -6.86
C GLY A 543 2.57 9.70 -5.63
N ASP A 544 2.32 9.09 -4.48
CA ASP A 544 2.00 9.82 -3.25
C ASP A 544 3.14 10.69 -2.74
N ILE A 545 4.39 10.25 -2.89
CA ILE A 545 5.55 11.03 -2.41
C ILE A 545 5.72 12.33 -3.19
N ALA A 546 5.60 12.30 -4.52
CA ALA A 546 5.64 13.49 -5.34
C ALA A 546 4.50 14.47 -4.97
N LEU A 547 3.30 13.95 -4.72
CA LEU A 547 2.15 14.76 -4.28
C LEU A 547 2.35 15.39 -2.90
N GLU A 548 2.94 14.67 -1.95
CA GLU A 548 3.31 15.22 -0.64
C GLU A 548 4.38 16.32 -0.77
N MET A 549 5.42 16.08 -1.56
CA MET A 549 6.46 17.08 -1.82
C MET A 549 5.90 18.33 -2.50
N LEU A 550 4.98 18.19 -3.45
CA LEU A 550 4.28 19.31 -4.09
C LEU A 550 3.44 20.11 -3.08
N CYS A 551 2.76 19.44 -2.16
CA CYS A 551 2.02 20.13 -1.10
C CYS A 551 2.96 20.97 -0.23
N ASP A 552 4.10 20.41 0.15
CA ASP A 552 5.09 21.12 0.97
C ASP A 552 5.77 22.26 0.20
N TYR A 553 6.10 22.04 -1.07
CA TYR A 553 6.62 23.07 -1.98
C TYR A 553 5.69 24.29 -2.01
N VAL A 554 4.39 24.08 -2.24
CA VAL A 554 3.42 25.18 -2.23
C VAL A 554 3.29 25.76 -0.83
N HIS A 555 3.19 24.92 0.21
CA HIS A 555 3.07 25.41 1.58
C HIS A 555 4.20 26.36 1.96
N GLU A 556 5.40 26.13 1.43
CA GLU A 556 6.60 26.92 1.69
C GLU A 556 6.86 28.06 0.68
N GLY A 557 5.87 28.41 -0.16
CA GLY A 557 5.95 29.59 -1.03
C GLY A 557 6.14 29.28 -2.51
N GLY A 558 6.18 28.01 -2.89
CA GLY A 558 6.15 27.60 -4.28
C GLY A 558 4.82 27.91 -4.96
N THR A 559 4.83 28.02 -6.28
CA THR A 559 3.61 28.25 -7.07
C THR A 559 3.33 27.05 -7.96
N ILE A 560 2.06 26.60 -7.99
CA ILE A 560 1.63 25.57 -8.94
C ILE A 560 0.46 26.03 -9.79
N VAL A 561 0.46 25.61 -11.06
CA VAL A 561 -0.66 25.75 -11.99
C VAL A 561 -1.12 24.36 -12.40
N VAL A 562 -2.37 24.02 -12.11
CA VAL A 562 -2.98 22.75 -12.53
C VAL A 562 -3.89 23.03 -13.71
N SER A 563 -3.66 22.36 -14.83
CA SER A 563 -4.45 22.49 -16.06
C SER A 563 -5.26 21.23 -16.35
N GLY A 564 -6.46 21.44 -16.89
CA GLY A 564 -7.40 20.39 -17.27
C GLY A 564 -6.92 19.56 -18.45
N GLY A 565 -7.57 18.41 -18.62
CA GLY A 565 -7.28 17.41 -19.64
C GLY A 565 -7.99 16.09 -19.35
N PRO A 566 -7.95 15.11 -20.27
CA PRO A 566 -8.59 13.81 -20.11
C PRO A 566 -8.30 13.06 -18.78
N TYR A 567 -7.13 13.24 -18.19
CA TYR A 567 -6.60 12.62 -16.98
C TYR A 567 -6.44 13.61 -15.80
N ALA A 568 -6.93 14.84 -15.90
CA ALA A 568 -6.87 15.81 -14.81
C ALA A 568 -8.10 15.76 -13.89
N TYR A 569 -7.97 16.37 -12.71
CA TYR A 569 -9.04 16.61 -11.74
C TYR A 569 -9.85 15.35 -11.40
N GLY A 570 -11.17 15.33 -11.65
CA GLY A 570 -12.03 14.19 -11.34
C GLY A 570 -11.62 12.91 -12.04
N ASN A 571 -11.02 13.00 -13.23
CA ASN A 571 -10.46 11.84 -13.92
C ASN A 571 -9.02 11.50 -13.50
N GLY A 572 -8.40 12.33 -12.66
CA GLY A 572 -6.99 12.21 -12.27
C GLY A 572 -6.74 11.42 -10.99
N GLU A 573 -7.74 10.71 -10.45
CA GLU A 573 -7.54 9.75 -9.35
C GLU A 573 -6.94 10.35 -8.05
N PHE A 574 -7.07 11.65 -7.82
CA PHE A 574 -6.53 12.35 -6.64
C PHE A 574 -7.27 12.05 -5.32
N GLN A 575 -8.29 11.19 -5.34
CA GLN A 575 -9.09 10.87 -4.16
C GLN A 575 -8.20 10.24 -3.07
N GLY A 576 -8.34 10.73 -1.84
CA GLY A 576 -7.53 10.25 -0.72
C GLY A 576 -6.13 10.88 -0.64
N THR A 577 -5.72 11.73 -1.57
CA THR A 577 -4.41 12.40 -1.51
C THR A 577 -4.49 13.72 -0.74
N ARG A 578 -3.39 14.15 -0.09
CA ARG A 578 -3.27 15.50 0.51
C ARG A 578 -3.33 16.60 -0.55
N PHE A 579 -2.99 16.29 -1.80
CA PHE A 579 -2.98 17.25 -2.90
C PHE A 579 -4.33 17.98 -3.10
N LEU A 580 -5.45 17.32 -2.81
CA LEU A 580 -6.78 17.94 -2.83
C LEU A 580 -6.91 19.11 -1.85
N GLU A 581 -6.13 19.14 -0.77
CA GLU A 581 -6.12 20.21 0.22
C GLU A 581 -5.48 21.48 -0.36
N ALA A 582 -4.44 21.34 -1.21
CA ALA A 582 -3.72 22.44 -1.85
C ALA A 582 -4.53 23.16 -2.94
N LEU A 583 -5.40 22.44 -3.68
CA LEU A 583 -6.17 23.04 -4.77
C LEU A 583 -7.13 24.15 -4.29
N PRO A 584 -7.34 25.25 -5.03
CA PRO A 584 -8.30 26.30 -4.69
C PRO A 584 -9.76 25.91 -5.01
N VAL A 585 -9.99 24.65 -5.38
CA VAL A 585 -11.27 24.11 -5.83
C VAL A 585 -11.55 22.76 -5.15
N HIS A 586 -12.82 22.41 -5.03
CA HIS A 586 -13.30 21.06 -4.75
C HIS A 586 -13.60 20.33 -6.07
N ILE A 587 -13.11 19.10 -6.15
CA ILE A 587 -13.44 18.14 -7.22
C ILE A 587 -14.66 17.35 -6.74
N SER A 588 -15.73 17.34 -7.52
CA SER A 588 -17.01 16.75 -7.09
C SER A 588 -17.03 15.20 -7.14
N GLY A 589 -16.04 14.60 -7.81
CA GLY A 589 -15.93 13.16 -8.03
C GLY A 589 -15.44 12.85 -9.45
N PRO A 590 -15.44 11.56 -9.84
CA PRO A 590 -15.03 11.16 -11.18
C PRO A 590 -15.96 11.70 -12.27
N PHE A 591 -15.44 11.76 -13.51
CA PHE A 591 -16.17 12.20 -14.70
C PHE A 591 -16.63 13.67 -14.66
N ASP A 592 -15.83 14.55 -14.05
CA ASP A 592 -16.11 15.99 -13.99
C ASP A 592 -15.82 16.72 -15.32
N LEU A 593 -15.06 16.11 -16.24
CA LEU A 593 -14.82 16.61 -17.59
C LEU A 593 -16.09 16.52 -18.45
N LYS A 594 -16.66 17.67 -18.82
CA LYS A 594 -17.91 17.77 -19.60
C LYS A 594 -17.68 18.30 -20.99
N TRP A 595 -18.36 17.67 -21.95
CA TRP A 595 -18.44 18.12 -23.32
C TRP A 595 -19.59 19.11 -23.50
N ALA A 596 -19.35 20.22 -24.20
CA ALA A 596 -20.38 21.20 -24.54
C ALA A 596 -21.48 20.62 -25.44
N GLY A 597 -21.16 19.58 -26.22
CA GLY A 597 -22.06 18.97 -27.19
C GLY A 597 -21.68 19.29 -28.63
N LYS A 598 -22.31 18.60 -29.57
CA LYS A 598 -22.00 18.73 -31.00
C LYS A 598 -22.36 20.12 -31.50
N GLY A 599 -21.37 20.85 -32.03
CA GLY A 599 -21.55 22.21 -32.54
C GLY A 599 -21.93 23.22 -31.46
N MET A 600 -21.62 22.90 -30.21
CA MET A 600 -21.84 23.77 -29.05
C MET A 600 -20.50 24.06 -28.38
N SER A 601 -20.44 25.22 -27.74
CA SER A 601 -19.28 25.71 -27.02
C SER A 601 -19.72 26.66 -25.91
N TRP A 602 -18.82 26.90 -24.95
CA TRP A 602 -19.00 27.91 -23.92
C TRP A 602 -18.05 29.07 -24.15
N SER A 603 -18.56 30.30 -24.11
CA SER A 603 -17.71 31.48 -24.24
C SER A 603 -16.91 31.71 -22.96
N LEU A 604 -15.60 31.84 -23.11
CA LEU A 604 -14.67 32.18 -22.04
C LEU A 604 -14.68 33.70 -21.80
N LYS A 605 -14.81 34.11 -20.53
CA LYS A 605 -14.99 35.51 -20.13
C LYS A 605 -14.31 35.82 -18.80
N PRO A 606 -13.91 37.09 -18.58
CA PRO A 606 -13.47 37.54 -17.27
C PRO A 606 -14.63 37.51 -16.26
N ALA A 607 -14.37 36.94 -15.08
CA ALA A 607 -15.23 37.06 -13.91
C ALA A 607 -14.84 38.26 -13.03
N ILE A 608 -13.55 38.60 -12.99
CA ILE A 608 -13.01 39.80 -12.33
C ILE A 608 -12.20 40.57 -13.37
N ALA A 609 -12.79 41.61 -13.98
CA ALA A 609 -12.21 42.29 -15.13
C ALA A 609 -10.87 42.99 -14.85
N ASP A 610 -10.69 43.52 -13.63
CA ASP A 610 -9.53 44.34 -13.25
C ASP A 610 -8.48 43.55 -12.43
N HIS A 611 -8.45 42.22 -12.54
CA HIS A 611 -7.46 41.39 -11.85
C HIS A 611 -6.12 41.42 -12.60
N ALA A 612 -4.98 41.52 -11.89
CA ALA A 612 -3.65 41.65 -12.49
C ALA A 612 -3.30 40.53 -13.50
N ILE A 613 -3.76 39.30 -13.24
CA ILE A 613 -3.64 38.16 -14.18
C ILE A 613 -4.24 38.46 -15.57
N LEU A 614 -5.21 39.38 -15.66
CA LEU A 614 -5.90 39.76 -16.90
C LEU A 614 -5.36 41.06 -17.53
N ASP A 615 -4.30 41.65 -16.98
CA ASP A 615 -3.73 42.89 -17.52
C ASP A 615 -3.29 42.70 -18.98
N GLY A 616 -3.85 43.52 -19.88
CA GLY A 616 -3.55 43.46 -21.31
C GLY A 616 -4.13 42.24 -22.06
N VAL A 617 -4.96 41.42 -21.41
CA VAL A 617 -5.60 40.25 -22.02
C VAL A 617 -6.90 40.67 -22.74
N SER A 618 -6.90 40.68 -24.08
CA SER A 618 -8.11 41.06 -24.88
C SER A 618 -9.02 39.87 -25.18
N PHE A 619 -10.30 39.96 -24.84
CA PHE A 619 -11.34 38.95 -25.11
C PHE A 619 -12.16 39.22 -26.39
N ASP A 620 -11.71 40.13 -27.27
CA ASP A 620 -12.49 40.58 -28.43
C ASP A 620 -12.81 39.45 -29.44
N GLU A 621 -11.92 38.47 -29.54
CA GLU A 621 -12.07 37.28 -30.40
C GLU A 621 -13.10 36.26 -29.87
N LYS A 622 -13.63 36.48 -28.66
CA LYS A 622 -14.64 35.62 -28.02
C LYS A 622 -14.19 34.14 -28.00
N PRO A 623 -13.10 33.82 -27.29
CA PRO A 623 -12.61 32.45 -27.16
C PRO A 623 -13.70 31.47 -26.71
N GLN A 624 -13.70 30.29 -27.31
CA GLN A 624 -14.68 29.23 -27.07
C GLN A 624 -14.04 27.99 -26.43
N VAL A 625 -14.78 27.39 -25.50
CA VAL A 625 -14.41 26.18 -24.75
C VAL A 625 -15.34 25.04 -25.13
N PHE A 626 -14.76 23.88 -25.43
CA PHE A 626 -15.51 22.69 -25.87
C PHE A 626 -15.58 21.61 -24.79
N TRP A 627 -14.55 21.54 -23.94
CA TRP A 627 -14.43 20.59 -22.85
C TRP A 627 -13.92 21.29 -21.59
N GLN A 628 -14.61 21.07 -20.48
CA GLN A 628 -14.32 21.73 -19.21
C GLN A 628 -14.59 20.81 -18.02
N HIS A 629 -13.71 20.81 -17.02
CA HIS A 629 -13.96 20.20 -15.73
C HIS A 629 -14.91 21.04 -14.89
N TYR A 630 -15.95 20.42 -14.34
CA TYR A 630 -16.91 21.10 -13.48
C TYR A 630 -16.39 21.12 -12.03
N LEU A 631 -15.64 22.18 -11.72
CA LEU A 631 -15.00 22.41 -10.43
C LEU A 631 -15.79 23.39 -9.56
N GLN A 632 -15.71 23.25 -8.25
CA GLN A 632 -16.36 24.16 -7.29
C GLN A 632 -15.30 24.99 -6.55
N PRO A 633 -15.30 26.32 -6.59
CA PRO A 633 -14.30 27.13 -5.90
C PRO A 633 -14.36 26.95 -4.37
N LYS A 634 -13.21 26.86 -3.71
CA LYS A 634 -13.12 26.84 -2.23
C LYS A 634 -13.39 28.23 -1.67
N ARG A 635 -13.69 28.30 -0.37
CA ARG A 635 -13.74 29.57 0.36
C ARG A 635 -12.38 30.28 0.27
N ASN A 636 -12.39 31.60 0.05
CA ASN A 636 -11.20 32.44 -0.12
C ASN A 636 -10.38 32.15 -1.39
N SER A 637 -11.00 31.54 -2.41
CA SER A 637 -10.45 31.51 -3.76
C SER A 637 -11.08 32.60 -4.63
N GLU A 638 -10.39 32.99 -5.70
CA GLU A 638 -10.85 33.99 -6.66
C GLU A 638 -11.10 33.32 -8.01
N VAL A 639 -12.32 33.45 -8.53
CA VAL A 639 -12.66 33.01 -9.89
C VAL A 639 -12.30 34.12 -10.85
N ILE A 640 -11.22 33.93 -11.62
CA ILE A 640 -10.68 34.91 -12.55
C ILE A 640 -11.41 34.84 -13.89
N LEU A 641 -11.62 33.62 -14.40
CA LEU A 641 -12.31 33.36 -15.66
C LEU A 641 -13.51 32.42 -15.45
N THR A 642 -14.52 32.57 -16.29
CA THR A 642 -15.62 31.61 -16.45
C THR A 642 -15.78 31.19 -17.89
N ALA A 643 -16.10 29.92 -18.12
CA ALA A 643 -16.61 29.43 -19.40
C ALA A 643 -18.10 29.12 -19.21
N GLY A 644 -18.96 29.87 -19.90
CA GLY A 644 -20.39 29.84 -19.62
C GLY A 644 -20.70 30.31 -18.19
N ASP A 645 -21.36 29.47 -17.38
CA ASP A 645 -21.66 29.71 -15.96
C ASP A 645 -20.68 29.00 -15.01
N LYS A 646 -19.64 28.33 -15.52
CA LYS A 646 -18.71 27.52 -14.72
C LYS A 646 -17.35 28.21 -14.56
N PRO A 647 -16.70 28.09 -13.38
CA PRO A 647 -15.34 28.58 -13.17
C PRO A 647 -14.36 27.94 -14.16
N ALA A 648 -13.55 28.75 -14.82
CA ALA A 648 -12.54 28.31 -15.78
C ALA A 648 -11.12 28.47 -15.24
N LEU A 649 -10.82 29.60 -14.60
CA LEU A 649 -9.54 29.84 -13.91
C LEU A 649 -9.85 30.28 -12.49
N VAL A 650 -9.38 29.52 -11.51
CA VAL A 650 -9.56 29.80 -10.09
C VAL A 650 -8.19 29.89 -9.44
N VAL A 651 -7.92 30.93 -8.67
CA VAL A 651 -6.66 31.10 -7.95
C VAL A 651 -6.91 31.14 -6.45
N GLY A 652 -5.89 30.76 -5.67
CA GLY A 652 -5.90 30.85 -4.21
C GLY A 652 -4.52 30.57 -3.65
N ASN A 653 -4.45 30.48 -2.32
CA ASN A 653 -3.20 30.25 -1.61
C ASN A 653 -3.28 28.95 -0.79
N TYR A 654 -2.13 28.31 -0.61
CA TYR A 654 -1.95 27.19 0.31
C TYR A 654 -0.64 27.38 1.07
N GLY A 655 -0.72 27.56 2.39
CA GLY A 655 0.43 28.01 3.18
C GLY A 655 0.90 29.39 2.71
N LYS A 656 2.21 29.52 2.46
CA LYS A 656 2.85 30.72 1.94
C LYS A 656 2.71 30.86 0.42
N GLY A 657 2.44 29.77 -0.30
CA GLY A 657 2.45 29.72 -1.77
C GLY A 657 1.09 29.91 -2.45
N GLN A 658 1.14 29.80 -3.77
CA GLN A 658 0.06 30.13 -4.68
C GLN A 658 -0.36 28.92 -5.53
N VAL A 659 -1.66 28.80 -5.80
CA VAL A 659 -2.23 27.71 -6.59
C VAL A 659 -3.26 28.23 -7.57
N ALA A 660 -3.08 27.91 -8.86
CA ALA A 660 -4.07 28.16 -9.90
C ALA A 660 -4.64 26.84 -10.43
N ALA A 661 -5.96 26.79 -10.59
CA ALA A 661 -6.69 25.69 -11.22
C ALA A 661 -7.35 26.21 -12.51
N LEU A 662 -6.81 25.80 -13.66
CA LEU A 662 -7.38 25.98 -14.98
C LEU A 662 -8.21 24.74 -15.33
N SER A 663 -9.54 24.87 -15.39
CA SER A 663 -10.47 23.76 -15.58
C SER A 663 -10.66 23.36 -17.05
N LEU A 664 -9.89 23.96 -17.97
CA LEU A 664 -10.08 23.83 -19.42
C LEU A 664 -9.24 22.67 -19.96
N SER A 665 -9.82 21.89 -20.87
CA SER A 665 -9.09 20.87 -21.63
C SER A 665 -8.81 21.40 -23.04
N PRO A 666 -7.58 21.29 -23.57
CA PRO A 666 -7.23 21.73 -24.92
C PRO A 666 -7.69 20.69 -25.97
N THR A 667 -8.95 20.28 -25.87
CA THR A 667 -9.57 19.27 -26.73
C THR A 667 -10.89 19.79 -27.30
N GLY A 668 -11.31 19.23 -28.43
CA GLY A 668 -12.50 19.66 -29.15
C GLY A 668 -12.17 20.20 -30.54
N VAL A 669 -13.21 20.59 -31.28
CA VAL A 669 -13.10 21.11 -32.64
C VAL A 669 -14.03 22.31 -32.76
N ALA A 670 -13.46 23.46 -33.12
CA ALA A 670 -14.22 24.66 -33.44
C ALA A 670 -15.08 24.47 -34.70
N THR A 671 -16.23 25.15 -34.72
CA THR A 671 -17.01 25.36 -35.94
C THR A 671 -16.56 26.64 -36.66
N ASP A 672 -17.00 26.82 -37.91
CA ASP A 672 -16.62 27.97 -38.74
C ASP A 672 -16.90 29.31 -38.01
N GLY A 673 -15.84 30.08 -37.76
CA GLY A 673 -15.90 31.40 -37.11
C GLY A 673 -15.75 31.39 -35.59
N GLU A 674 -15.58 30.23 -34.95
CA GLU A 674 -15.20 30.14 -33.54
C GLU A 674 -13.67 30.15 -33.37
N VAL A 675 -13.19 30.83 -32.34
CA VAL A 675 -11.78 30.82 -31.93
C VAL A 675 -11.63 29.87 -30.75
N GLN A 676 -10.77 28.87 -30.89
CA GLN A 676 -10.46 27.92 -29.81
C GLN A 676 -9.73 28.65 -28.69
N TRP A 677 -10.04 28.35 -27.43
CA TRP A 677 -9.47 29.12 -26.31
C TRP A 677 -7.93 29.07 -26.23
N TRP A 678 -7.30 28.01 -26.73
CA TRP A 678 -5.84 27.88 -26.80
C TRP A 678 -5.21 28.60 -28.00
N ASP A 679 -5.99 28.90 -29.05
CA ASP A 679 -5.54 29.66 -30.24
C ASP A 679 -5.88 31.15 -30.13
N TRP A 680 -6.49 31.57 -29.02
CA TRP A 680 -6.92 32.95 -28.79
C TRP A 680 -5.74 33.87 -28.49
N ASN A 681 -5.70 35.05 -29.10
CA ASN A 681 -4.60 36.00 -28.94
C ASN A 681 -4.37 36.48 -27.49
N GLY A 682 -5.36 36.37 -26.61
CA GLY A 682 -5.22 36.66 -25.19
C GLY A 682 -4.58 35.54 -24.36
N TRP A 683 -4.39 34.33 -24.93
CA TRP A 683 -3.81 33.19 -24.22
C TRP A 683 -2.36 33.43 -23.79
N PHE A 684 -1.47 33.87 -24.69
CA PHE A 684 -0.07 34.14 -24.34
C PHE A 684 0.10 35.30 -23.34
N PRO A 685 -0.60 36.45 -23.47
CA PRO A 685 -0.66 37.45 -22.40
C PRO A 685 -1.08 36.86 -21.04
N LEU A 686 -2.12 36.02 -21.01
CA LEU A 686 -2.58 35.35 -19.78
C LEU A 686 -1.50 34.43 -19.19
N VAL A 687 -0.82 33.63 -20.01
CA VAL A 687 0.29 32.76 -19.58
C VAL A 687 1.41 33.60 -18.96
N ARG A 688 1.86 34.67 -19.63
CA ARG A 688 2.88 35.57 -19.08
C ARG A 688 2.47 36.18 -17.74
N ASN A 689 1.20 36.56 -17.59
CA ASN A 689 0.71 37.12 -16.35
C ASN A 689 0.62 36.09 -15.22
N LEU A 690 0.31 34.82 -15.51
CA LEU A 690 0.38 33.73 -14.52
C LEU A 690 1.81 33.50 -14.02
N PHE A 691 2.80 33.61 -14.91
CA PHE A 691 4.22 33.51 -14.53
C PHE A 691 4.67 34.73 -13.71
N ASN A 692 4.19 35.93 -14.06
CA ASN A 692 4.46 37.13 -13.26
C ASN A 692 3.79 37.06 -11.89
N TRP A 693 2.57 36.54 -11.81
CA TRP A 693 1.86 36.28 -10.55
C TRP A 693 2.66 35.33 -9.65
N ALA A 694 3.18 34.23 -10.21
CA ALA A 694 4.05 33.29 -9.49
C ALA A 694 5.33 33.96 -8.92
N LYS A 695 5.85 35.02 -9.55
CA LYS A 695 7.02 35.77 -9.04
C LYS A 695 6.70 36.62 -7.80
N GLU A 696 5.44 36.92 -7.51
CA GLU A 696 5.06 37.82 -6.41
C GLU A 696 5.28 37.20 -5.02
N VAL A 697 5.37 35.87 -4.94
CA VAL A 697 5.49 35.10 -3.69
C VAL A 697 6.94 34.67 -3.40
N ARG A 698 7.85 35.00 -4.32
CA ARG A 698 9.26 34.64 -4.26
C ARG A 698 9.97 35.16 -3.02
#